data_AF-W6RSQ2-F1
#
_entry.id   AF-W6RSQ2-F1
#
_cell.length_a   1.000
_cell.length_b   1.000
_cell.length_c   1.000
_cell.angle_alpha   90.00
_cell.angle_beta   90.00
_cell.angle_gamma   90.00
#
_symmetry.space_group_name_H-M   'P 1'
#
loop_
_entity.id
_entity.type
_entity.pdbx_description
1 polymer ?
#
loop_
_entity_poly.entity_id
_entity_poly.type
_entity_poly.pdbx_seq_one_letter_code
_entity_poly.pdbx_strand_id
1 'polypeptide(L)'
;MVDYTLAEAAVLRPDPDDASIDVTGLLEGEQVSALREIGPWMKISLFRDGRQFLGWVHSAILKKSEAITFDLFDEPDGQSRSVKGSILTIRLSLPPWQKVDVLIEDGTVESGWLNTASTSSPTVPKGDADAKPEAAGELVLGVNDVYRPHLLLAEERTEIDAAALAAVINAEAAKLANGEWDRNSKASTSTAAGLTQFLAATWLGEAKKSRTYLNEHARREGYVTDANAISPGSEDKLLKLRFEPKMSIVAAAEYGASNLKALIAAGLVDDETGDDEKAQFIYLAHHEGLGGATAFLRGNKGYTFSDLAKQVGSTKAQKYLDAAGGNAAQAYRNWLNSYIQEHIQPERYRKAADVEAPLLGSDAAKELSQYDGTPIVLSEMSRNTGLAKAVQWRLSELGYLDPPADGSFGPVSTWALTEFCASNNISLKNGFNRSVAERLISPAVLLPEIAASGTWFDKVISYMRNRKYFISRHPDCKNIVYLEGANQDGTLNDDAPNKFNDLRIFFSVGADGQVKLQNSIWEGTTEPGKFWTVNPMNPKGAARIAFNQYKAWVVGTHHPNSASAHEALVQVEPITVCRDLNKDFKRTGDELDTGLFAINQHWGYDAPKDDLGRTSAGCLVGRTKDGHRKFMQLIKADPRYLANHSYRFLTAVMPGDEVLR
;
A
#
# COMPACT_ATOMS: atom_id res chain seq x y z
N MET A 1 -11.59 6.47 -38.53
CA MET A 1 -12.85 6.67 -37.78
C MET A 1 -13.52 7.90 -38.36
N VAL A 2 -14.85 7.92 -38.44
CA VAL A 2 -15.57 9.12 -38.88
C VAL A 2 -15.94 9.90 -37.63
N ASP A 3 -15.53 11.17 -37.58
CA ASP A 3 -15.86 12.06 -36.47
C ASP A 3 -17.26 12.64 -36.66
N TYR A 4 -18.06 12.54 -35.62
CA TYR A 4 -19.42 13.07 -35.55
C TYR A 4 -19.50 14.10 -34.43
N THR A 5 -20.39 15.08 -34.60
CA THR A 5 -20.81 16.00 -33.56
C THR A 5 -22.17 15.58 -33.02
N LEU A 6 -22.39 15.62 -31.70
CA LEU A 6 -23.72 15.46 -31.15
C LEU A 6 -24.64 16.61 -31.55
N ALA A 7 -25.81 16.27 -32.11
CA ALA A 7 -26.82 17.21 -32.55
C ALA A 7 -27.68 17.77 -31.42
N GLU A 8 -27.71 17.08 -30.27
CA GLU A 8 -28.40 17.45 -29.04
C GLU A 8 -27.72 16.75 -27.85
N ALA A 9 -27.99 17.22 -26.62
CA ALA A 9 -27.44 16.60 -25.41
C ALA A 9 -28.01 15.20 -25.20
N ALA A 10 -27.18 14.27 -24.73
CA ALA A 10 -27.55 12.87 -24.60
C ALA A 10 -26.85 12.20 -23.41
N VAL A 11 -27.08 10.91 -23.24
CA VAL A 11 -26.40 10.09 -22.24
C VAL A 11 -25.68 8.93 -22.91
N LEU A 12 -24.46 8.67 -22.47
CA LEU A 12 -23.66 7.55 -22.94
C LEU A 12 -24.03 6.32 -22.12
N ARG A 13 -24.51 5.26 -22.78
CA ARG A 13 -24.95 4.02 -22.11
C ARG A 13 -23.91 2.90 -22.25
N PRO A 14 -23.80 1.98 -21.28
CA PRO A 14 -22.86 0.86 -21.39
C PRO A 14 -23.33 -0.17 -22.43
N ASP A 15 -24.64 -0.31 -22.59
CA ASP A 15 -25.31 -1.24 -23.52
C ASP A 15 -26.31 -0.50 -24.42
N PRO A 16 -26.62 -1.02 -25.63
CA PRO A 16 -27.58 -0.42 -26.57
C PRO A 16 -29.04 -0.70 -26.15
N ASP A 17 -29.38 -0.29 -24.92
CA ASP A 17 -30.67 -0.46 -24.28
C ASP A 17 -30.99 0.78 -23.43
N ASP A 18 -32.16 1.39 -23.67
CA ASP A 18 -32.64 2.58 -22.97
C ASP A 18 -32.82 2.40 -21.47
N ALA A 19 -32.96 1.15 -21.00
CA ALA A 19 -33.07 0.84 -19.57
C ALA A 19 -31.71 0.80 -18.83
N SER A 20 -30.59 0.88 -19.57
CA SER A 20 -29.24 0.78 -18.98
C SER A 20 -28.89 2.01 -18.17
N ILE A 21 -28.18 1.82 -17.05
CA ILE A 21 -27.71 2.94 -16.20
C ILE A 21 -26.69 3.77 -16.98
N ASP A 22 -26.89 5.08 -17.01
CA ASP A 22 -26.04 6.01 -17.75
C ASP A 22 -24.60 5.97 -17.23
N VAL A 23 -23.63 5.93 -18.16
CA VAL A 23 -22.20 6.04 -17.86
C VAL A 23 -21.84 7.50 -17.59
N THR A 24 -22.25 8.40 -18.47
CA THR A 24 -21.98 9.84 -18.36
C THR A 24 -22.87 10.66 -19.28
N GLY A 25 -23.06 11.95 -18.98
CA GLY A 25 -23.76 12.89 -19.84
C GLY A 25 -22.88 13.41 -20.98
N LEU A 26 -23.50 13.58 -22.14
CA LEU A 26 -22.92 14.14 -23.37
C LEU A 26 -23.60 15.47 -23.69
N LEU A 27 -22.81 16.46 -24.10
CA LEU A 27 -23.32 17.79 -24.41
C LEU A 27 -23.58 17.93 -25.91
N GLU A 28 -24.58 18.72 -26.28
CA GLU A 28 -24.79 19.12 -27.68
C GLU A 28 -23.51 19.81 -28.21
N GLY A 29 -23.08 19.45 -29.41
CA GLY A 29 -21.87 20.00 -30.01
C GLY A 29 -20.58 19.21 -29.69
N GLU A 30 -20.63 18.20 -28.83
CA GLU A 30 -19.43 17.38 -28.54
C GLU A 30 -19.01 16.51 -29.72
N GLN A 31 -17.70 16.48 -29.95
CA GLN A 31 -17.08 15.63 -30.98
C GLN A 31 -16.87 14.22 -30.44
N VAL A 32 -17.34 13.23 -31.20
CA VAL A 32 -17.26 11.82 -30.84
C VAL A 32 -16.86 11.00 -32.06
N SER A 33 -16.10 9.93 -31.83
CA SER A 33 -15.71 9.01 -32.89
C SER A 33 -16.64 7.81 -32.90
N ALA A 34 -17.28 7.54 -34.04
CA ALA A 34 -18.14 6.37 -34.19
C ALA A 34 -17.28 5.09 -34.34
N LEU A 35 -17.63 4.06 -33.57
CA LEU A 35 -16.91 2.78 -33.53
C LEU A 35 -17.71 1.63 -34.16
N ARG A 36 -19.02 1.55 -33.90
CA ARG A 36 -19.85 0.42 -34.37
C ARG A 36 -21.34 0.73 -34.30
N GLU A 37 -22.10 0.42 -35.35
CA GLU A 37 -23.56 0.58 -35.36
C GLU A 37 -24.29 -0.77 -35.15
N ILE A 38 -25.36 -0.75 -34.34
CA ILE A 38 -26.30 -1.87 -34.16
C ILE A 38 -27.73 -1.30 -34.09
N GLY A 39 -28.52 -1.52 -35.14
CA GLY A 39 -29.89 -0.99 -35.21
C GLY A 39 -29.90 0.54 -35.07
N PRO A 40 -30.71 1.14 -34.16
CA PRO A 40 -30.74 2.58 -33.95
C PRO A 40 -29.61 3.08 -33.02
N TRP A 41 -28.63 2.24 -32.67
CA TRP A 41 -27.57 2.55 -31.72
C TRP A 41 -26.20 2.64 -32.38
N MET A 42 -25.43 3.65 -32.01
CA MET A 42 -24.04 3.84 -32.37
C MET A 42 -23.17 3.73 -31.13
N LYS A 43 -22.21 2.81 -31.14
CA LYS A 43 -21.12 2.78 -30.18
C LYS A 43 -20.16 3.89 -30.54
N ILE A 44 -19.87 4.77 -29.60
CA ILE A 44 -18.98 5.90 -29.77
C ILE A 44 -17.85 5.87 -28.76
N SER A 45 -16.79 6.61 -29.08
CA SER A 45 -15.74 7.00 -28.16
C SER A 45 -15.72 8.52 -28.04
N LEU A 46 -15.68 9.02 -26.81
CA LEU A 46 -15.47 10.43 -26.49
C LEU A 46 -14.21 10.55 -25.62
N PHE A 47 -13.38 11.55 -25.87
CA PHE A 47 -12.24 11.85 -25.01
C PHE A 47 -12.51 13.18 -24.28
N ARG A 48 -12.55 13.16 -22.95
CA ARG A 48 -12.80 14.34 -22.11
C ARG A 48 -11.84 14.31 -20.93
N ASP A 49 -11.15 15.41 -20.68
CA ASP A 49 -10.22 15.59 -19.55
C ASP A 49 -9.18 14.48 -19.38
N GLY A 50 -8.57 14.04 -20.49
CA GLY A 50 -7.54 13.00 -20.46
C GLY A 50 -8.05 11.57 -20.31
N ARG A 51 -9.38 11.35 -20.29
CA ARG A 51 -10.01 10.03 -20.15
C ARG A 51 -10.88 9.70 -21.37
N GLN A 52 -10.82 8.45 -21.79
CA GLN A 52 -11.65 7.91 -22.87
C GLN A 52 -12.94 7.29 -22.32
N PHE A 53 -14.08 7.78 -22.80
CA PHE A 53 -15.40 7.24 -22.51
C PHE A 53 -15.91 6.44 -23.69
N LEU A 54 -16.39 5.23 -23.43
CA LEU A 54 -16.89 4.29 -24.43
C LEU A 54 -18.31 3.89 -24.06
N GLY A 55 -19.21 3.91 -25.05
CA GLY A 55 -20.59 3.49 -24.82
C GLY A 55 -21.46 3.70 -26.04
N TRP A 56 -22.76 3.54 -25.86
CA TRP A 56 -23.77 3.59 -26.91
C TRP A 56 -24.64 4.83 -26.77
N VAL A 57 -24.95 5.42 -27.92
CA VAL A 57 -25.92 6.50 -28.09
C VAL A 57 -26.84 6.16 -29.26
N HIS A 58 -27.97 6.83 -29.41
CA HIS A 58 -28.77 6.67 -30.63
C HIS A 58 -28.05 7.26 -31.85
N SER A 59 -28.05 6.57 -32.99
CA SER A 59 -27.34 7.04 -34.19
C SER A 59 -27.96 8.32 -34.77
N ALA A 60 -29.26 8.54 -34.54
CA ALA A 60 -30.00 9.71 -35.03
C ALA A 60 -29.51 11.05 -34.45
N ILE A 61 -28.83 11.04 -33.30
CA ILE A 61 -28.33 12.26 -32.65
C ILE A 61 -26.91 12.65 -33.10
N LEU A 62 -26.34 11.97 -34.11
CA LEU A 62 -24.98 12.21 -34.59
C LEU A 62 -24.99 12.90 -35.96
N LYS A 63 -24.29 14.04 -36.09
CA LYS A 63 -24.04 14.75 -37.35
C LYS A 63 -22.59 14.59 -37.77
N LYS A 64 -22.31 14.20 -39.01
CA LYS A 64 -20.94 14.01 -39.49
C LYS A 64 -20.18 15.34 -39.55
N SER A 65 -18.99 15.42 -38.95
CA SER A 65 -18.18 16.65 -38.88
C SER A 65 -17.40 16.91 -40.19
N GLU A 66 -17.25 18.17 -40.60
CA GLU A 66 -16.44 18.57 -41.77
C GLU A 66 -14.94 18.68 -41.42
N ALA A 67 -14.05 18.25 -42.32
CA ALA A 67 -12.60 18.17 -42.08
C ALA A 67 -11.88 19.54 -42.10
N ILE A 68 -10.92 19.73 -41.18
CA ILE A 68 -10.20 20.98 -40.93
C ILE A 68 -8.78 20.90 -41.52
N THR A 69 -8.21 22.02 -41.99
CA THR A 69 -6.82 22.10 -42.48
C THR A 69 -5.86 22.53 -41.37
N PHE A 70 -4.77 21.80 -41.19
CA PHE A 70 -3.70 22.03 -40.22
C PHE A 70 -2.37 22.32 -40.92
N ASP A 71 -1.59 23.28 -40.42
CA ASP A 71 -0.19 23.45 -40.82
C ASP A 71 0.71 22.68 -39.86
N LEU A 72 1.27 21.56 -40.34
CA LEU A 72 2.13 20.66 -39.59
C LEU A 72 3.60 20.93 -39.91
N PHE A 73 4.37 21.22 -38.88
CA PHE A 73 5.81 21.45 -38.93
C PHE A 73 6.56 20.16 -38.64
N ASP A 74 7.71 19.93 -39.26
CA ASP A 74 8.57 18.76 -38.97
C ASP A 74 9.20 18.82 -37.57
N GLU A 75 9.55 20.03 -37.13
CA GLU A 75 9.95 20.39 -35.78
C GLU A 75 9.41 21.78 -35.39
N PRO A 76 9.40 22.15 -34.10
CA PRO A 76 9.03 23.51 -33.68
C PRO A 76 9.85 24.56 -34.44
N ASP A 77 9.17 25.54 -35.04
CA ASP A 77 9.75 26.59 -35.91
C ASP A 77 10.47 26.07 -37.19
N GLY A 78 10.29 24.79 -37.53
CA GLY A 78 10.84 24.13 -38.71
C GLY A 78 10.06 24.39 -40.01
N GLN A 79 10.14 23.47 -40.98
CA GLN A 79 9.41 23.57 -42.24
C GLN A 79 7.98 23.05 -42.09
N SER A 80 6.99 23.85 -42.51
CA SER A 80 5.57 23.46 -42.47
C SER A 80 5.07 22.85 -43.78
N ARG A 81 4.06 21.99 -43.64
CA ARG A 81 3.20 21.52 -44.72
C ARG A 81 1.74 21.51 -44.28
N SER A 82 0.83 21.89 -45.17
CA SER A 82 -0.61 21.91 -44.86
C SER A 82 -1.26 20.55 -45.12
N VAL A 83 -2.02 20.05 -44.16
CA VAL A 83 -2.69 18.75 -44.19
C VAL A 83 -4.16 18.93 -43.81
N LYS A 84 -5.08 18.34 -44.58
CA LYS A 84 -6.53 18.41 -44.29
C LYS A 84 -7.01 17.10 -43.68
N GLY A 85 -7.61 17.17 -42.50
CA GLY A 85 -8.01 15.99 -41.74
C GLY A 85 -8.64 16.32 -40.40
N SER A 86 -8.52 15.41 -39.44
CA SER A 86 -8.84 15.66 -38.03
C SER A 86 -7.67 15.23 -37.14
N ILE A 87 -7.45 15.93 -36.02
CA ILE A 87 -6.43 15.52 -35.04
C ILE A 87 -6.87 14.19 -34.43
N LEU A 88 -6.15 13.13 -34.76
CA LEU A 88 -6.36 11.81 -34.22
C LEU A 88 -5.87 11.71 -32.78
N THR A 89 -4.72 12.32 -32.47
CA THR A 89 -4.10 12.30 -31.14
C THR A 89 -3.10 13.43 -30.99
N ILE A 90 -3.01 14.04 -29.80
CA ILE A 90 -1.90 14.92 -29.41
C ILE A 90 -0.89 14.06 -28.66
N ARG A 91 0.28 13.84 -29.26
CA ARG A 91 1.35 13.00 -28.69
C ARG A 91 2.16 13.72 -27.61
N LEU A 92 2.31 15.03 -27.76
CA LEU A 92 3.15 15.85 -26.89
C LEU A 92 2.68 17.30 -26.95
N SER A 93 2.56 17.96 -25.80
CA SER A 93 2.18 19.38 -25.71
C SER A 93 3.30 20.17 -25.06
N LEU A 94 3.91 21.07 -25.82
CA LEU A 94 4.98 21.99 -25.40
C LEU A 94 4.62 23.40 -25.87
N PRO A 95 3.79 24.16 -25.11
CA PRO A 95 3.27 25.45 -25.59
C PRO A 95 4.35 26.39 -26.15
N PRO A 96 4.16 27.00 -27.34
CA PRO A 96 2.94 27.01 -28.15
C PRO A 96 2.86 25.85 -29.17
N TRP A 97 3.63 24.78 -29.01
CA TRP A 97 3.73 23.69 -29.98
C TRP A 97 3.06 22.41 -29.48
N GLN A 98 2.33 21.73 -30.35
CA GLN A 98 1.77 20.42 -30.07
C GLN A 98 2.21 19.43 -31.13
N LYS A 99 2.83 18.32 -30.76
CA LYS A 99 3.07 17.23 -31.69
C LYS A 99 1.79 16.42 -31.84
N VAL A 100 1.22 16.41 -33.03
CA VAL A 100 -0.08 15.80 -33.33
C VAL A 100 0.05 14.75 -34.41
N ASP A 101 -0.83 13.75 -34.35
CA ASP A 101 -1.16 12.88 -35.46
C ASP A 101 -2.47 13.36 -36.07
N VAL A 102 -2.48 13.63 -37.37
CA VAL A 102 -3.67 14.02 -38.13
C VAL A 102 -4.08 12.86 -39.01
N LEU A 103 -5.33 12.42 -38.87
CA LEU A 103 -5.95 11.46 -39.77
C LEU A 103 -6.46 12.22 -41.01
N ILE A 104 -5.89 11.91 -42.17
CA ILE A 104 -6.28 12.50 -43.46
C ILE A 104 -7.54 11.79 -43.97
N GLU A 105 -8.34 12.49 -44.80
CA GLU A 105 -9.58 11.96 -45.38
C GLU A 105 -9.41 10.61 -46.13
N ASP A 106 -8.22 10.32 -46.66
CA ASP A 106 -7.90 9.06 -47.34
C ASP A 106 -7.57 7.88 -46.38
N GLY A 107 -7.60 8.14 -45.06
CA GLY A 107 -7.35 7.18 -44.00
C GLY A 107 -5.88 7.05 -43.58
N THR A 108 -4.97 7.81 -44.19
CA THR A 108 -3.56 7.85 -43.77
C THR A 108 -3.37 8.76 -42.56
N VAL A 109 -2.33 8.49 -41.76
CA VAL A 109 -2.00 9.30 -40.57
C VAL A 109 -0.70 10.02 -40.82
N GLU A 110 -0.73 11.34 -40.66
CA GLU A 110 0.47 12.18 -40.73
C GLU A 110 0.77 12.85 -39.39
N SER A 111 2.04 12.77 -38.99
CA SER A 111 2.53 13.40 -37.78
C SER A 111 3.26 14.70 -38.08
N GLY A 112 3.12 15.67 -37.18
CA GLY A 112 3.90 16.90 -37.19
C GLY A 112 3.58 17.79 -36.00
N TRP A 113 4.23 18.94 -35.94
CA TRP A 113 4.08 19.94 -34.90
C TRP A 113 3.11 21.01 -35.34
N LEU A 114 2.07 21.24 -34.55
CA LEU A 114 1.11 22.30 -34.72
C LEU A 114 1.47 23.47 -33.82
N ASN A 115 1.56 24.68 -34.37
CA ASN A 115 1.68 25.88 -33.55
C ASN A 115 0.29 26.33 -33.07
N THR A 116 0.00 26.15 -31.79
CA THR A 116 -1.23 26.57 -31.13
C THR A 116 -1.34 28.08 -30.95
N ALA A 117 -0.27 28.86 -31.19
CA ALA A 117 -0.33 30.32 -31.22
C ALA A 117 -0.64 30.89 -32.62
N SER A 118 -0.46 30.10 -33.68
CA SER A 118 -0.73 30.50 -35.07
C SER A 118 -2.18 30.25 -35.51
N THR A 119 -2.98 29.55 -34.69
CA THR A 119 -4.41 29.38 -34.94
C THR A 119 -5.16 30.59 -34.40
N SER A 120 -5.48 31.52 -35.30
CA SER A 120 -6.34 32.65 -34.99
C SER A 120 -7.73 32.18 -34.54
N SER A 121 -8.13 32.52 -33.31
CA SER A 121 -9.50 32.87 -32.85
C SER A 121 -9.56 33.03 -31.31
N PRO A 122 -10.54 33.75 -30.72
CA PRO A 122 -10.40 35.10 -30.17
C PRO A 122 -10.17 35.16 -28.65
N THR A 123 -9.64 36.31 -28.25
CA THR A 123 -9.34 36.87 -26.92
C THR A 123 -10.32 36.61 -25.77
N VAL A 124 -9.78 36.28 -24.57
CA VAL A 124 -10.23 36.76 -23.24
C VAL A 124 -8.97 37.01 -22.36
N PRO A 125 -8.91 38.06 -21.50
CA PRO A 125 -7.67 38.72 -21.08
C PRO A 125 -6.98 38.16 -19.82
N LYS A 126 -5.67 38.46 -19.78
CA LYS A 126 -4.67 38.22 -18.73
C LYS A 126 -5.06 38.74 -17.34
N GLY A 127 -4.74 37.95 -16.33
CA GLY A 127 -4.51 38.38 -14.94
C GLY A 127 -3.38 37.55 -14.33
N ASP A 128 -2.23 38.21 -14.22
CA ASP A 128 -1.01 37.95 -13.43
C ASP A 128 -0.18 36.67 -13.60
N ALA A 129 1.05 36.95 -14.04
CA ALA A 129 2.18 36.07 -14.15
C ALA A 129 2.80 35.83 -12.77
N ASP A 130 2.80 34.57 -12.35
CA ASP A 130 3.93 33.88 -11.72
C ASP A 130 3.50 32.45 -11.41
N ALA A 131 3.57 31.58 -12.42
CA ALA A 131 3.52 30.13 -12.20
C ALA A 131 4.48 29.47 -13.18
N LYS A 132 5.56 28.89 -12.63
CA LYS A 132 6.48 28.02 -13.36
C LYS A 132 5.71 26.80 -13.91
N PRO A 133 6.10 26.23 -15.06
CA PRO A 133 5.44 25.03 -15.59
C PRO A 133 5.79 23.82 -14.71
N GLU A 134 4.78 23.22 -14.09
CA GLU A 134 4.87 21.97 -13.34
C GLU A 134 4.85 20.78 -14.31
N ALA A 135 6.03 20.17 -14.51
CA ALA A 135 6.19 18.84 -15.08
C ALA A 135 7.45 18.20 -14.48
N ALA A 136 7.35 16.93 -14.06
CA ALA A 136 8.43 16.06 -13.53
C ALA A 136 8.97 16.36 -12.12
N GLY A 137 8.12 16.70 -11.16
CA GLY A 137 8.54 16.81 -9.75
C GLY A 137 8.04 15.63 -8.93
N GLU A 138 8.86 14.59 -8.68
CA GLU A 138 8.76 13.72 -7.49
C GLU A 138 9.78 12.57 -7.43
N LEU A 139 10.25 11.95 -8.52
CA LEU A 139 11.16 10.79 -8.42
C LEU A 139 12.55 11.19 -7.84
N VAL A 140 13.03 10.50 -6.79
CA VAL A 140 14.34 10.68 -6.12
C VAL A 140 15.12 9.36 -6.14
N LEU A 141 16.30 9.38 -6.76
CA LEU A 141 17.12 8.17 -6.96
C LEU A 141 18.51 8.25 -6.30
N GLY A 142 18.88 9.41 -5.78
CA GLY A 142 20.21 9.65 -5.21
C GLY A 142 21.33 9.32 -6.19
N VAL A 143 22.27 8.47 -5.79
CA VAL A 143 23.38 8.01 -6.66
C VAL A 143 22.91 7.22 -7.89
N ASN A 144 21.68 6.71 -7.89
CA ASN A 144 21.09 5.95 -9.00
C ASN A 144 20.38 6.83 -10.04
N ASP A 145 20.49 8.16 -9.94
CA ASP A 145 19.87 9.10 -10.87
C ASP A 145 20.32 8.91 -12.32
N VAL A 146 21.51 8.33 -12.51
CA VAL A 146 22.03 7.91 -13.82
C VAL A 146 21.08 7.01 -14.60
N TYR A 147 20.17 6.30 -13.90
CA TYR A 147 19.18 5.40 -14.47
C TYR A 147 17.80 6.04 -14.68
N ARG A 148 17.59 7.30 -14.27
CA ARG A 148 16.31 8.02 -14.37
C ARG A 148 15.67 7.94 -15.77
N PRO A 149 16.37 8.21 -16.89
CA PRO A 149 15.74 8.17 -18.20
C PRO A 149 15.23 6.78 -18.59
N HIS A 150 15.79 5.72 -18.00
CA HIS A 150 15.38 4.35 -18.26
C HIS A 150 14.15 3.96 -17.42
N LEU A 151 14.06 4.47 -16.19
CA LEU A 151 12.89 4.31 -15.32
C LEU A 151 11.67 5.05 -15.87
N LEU A 152 11.84 6.28 -16.36
CA LEU A 152 10.75 7.04 -16.98
C LEU A 152 10.26 6.39 -18.29
N LEU A 153 11.16 5.82 -19.08
CA LEU A 153 10.77 5.02 -20.25
C LEU A 153 10.04 3.74 -19.85
N ALA A 154 10.45 3.11 -18.74
CA ALA A 154 9.78 1.92 -18.24
C ALA A 154 8.37 2.24 -17.73
N GLU A 155 8.20 3.36 -17.03
CA GLU A 155 6.90 3.92 -16.62
C GLU A 155 6.01 4.19 -17.83
N GLU A 156 6.51 4.90 -18.86
CA GLU A 156 5.77 5.16 -20.11
C GLU A 156 5.26 3.86 -20.76
N ARG A 157 6.09 2.81 -20.76
CA ARG A 157 5.76 1.54 -21.45
C ARG A 157 4.85 0.61 -20.65
N THR A 158 4.77 0.79 -19.35
CA THR A 158 4.06 -0.14 -18.45
C THR A 158 2.91 0.48 -17.70
N GLU A 159 2.84 1.81 -17.68
CA GLU A 159 1.90 2.60 -16.88
C GLU A 159 2.06 2.34 -15.37
N ILE A 160 3.22 1.85 -14.93
CA ILE A 160 3.59 1.67 -13.52
C ILE A 160 4.53 2.80 -13.10
N ASP A 161 4.18 3.50 -12.02
CA ASP A 161 4.97 4.61 -11.46
C ASP A 161 6.48 4.32 -11.35
N ALA A 162 7.30 5.29 -11.74
CA ALA A 162 8.75 5.12 -11.79
C ALA A 162 9.40 4.89 -10.40
N ALA A 163 8.80 5.40 -9.31
CA ALA A 163 9.30 5.17 -7.95
C ALA A 163 8.99 3.74 -7.47
N ALA A 164 7.84 3.21 -7.86
CA ALA A 164 7.46 1.81 -7.67
C ALA A 164 8.42 0.86 -8.40
N LEU A 165 8.75 1.16 -9.67
CA LEU A 165 9.76 0.41 -10.44
C LEU A 165 11.17 0.51 -9.83
N ALA A 166 11.54 1.69 -9.34
CA ALA A 166 12.83 1.89 -8.66
C ALA A 166 12.97 1.05 -7.40
N ALA A 167 11.91 0.86 -6.61
CA ALA A 167 11.91 -0.01 -5.44
C ALA A 167 12.14 -1.48 -5.80
N VAL A 168 11.46 -1.97 -6.84
CA VAL A 168 11.66 -3.35 -7.36
C VAL A 168 13.10 -3.53 -7.84
N ILE A 169 13.62 -2.61 -8.65
CA ILE A 169 14.99 -2.69 -9.18
C ILE A 169 16.01 -2.61 -8.04
N ASN A 170 15.79 -1.76 -7.05
CA ASN A 170 16.65 -1.69 -5.89
C ASN A 170 16.67 -2.99 -5.09
N ALA A 171 15.56 -3.70 -4.96
CA ALA A 171 15.53 -4.98 -4.25
C ALA A 171 16.34 -6.08 -4.98
N GLU A 172 16.43 -6.01 -6.30
CA GLU A 172 17.14 -6.98 -7.16
C GLU A 172 18.62 -6.64 -7.37
N ALA A 173 18.95 -5.36 -7.53
CA ALA A 173 20.29 -4.95 -7.93
C ALA A 173 21.33 -5.27 -6.86
N ALA A 174 22.51 -5.76 -7.27
CA ALA A 174 23.68 -5.62 -6.40
C ALA A 174 24.08 -4.14 -6.35
N LYS A 175 24.77 -3.72 -5.29
CA LYS A 175 25.18 -2.33 -5.09
C LYS A 175 26.70 -2.23 -5.05
N LEU A 176 27.24 -1.22 -5.72
CA LEU A 176 28.62 -0.78 -5.58
C LEU A 176 28.82 -0.14 -4.19
N ALA A 177 30.08 0.10 -3.82
CA ALA A 177 30.42 0.67 -2.50
C ALA A 177 29.77 2.05 -2.24
N ASN A 178 29.48 2.82 -3.30
CA ASN A 178 28.79 4.11 -3.24
C ASN A 178 27.25 3.99 -3.17
N GLY A 179 26.69 2.78 -3.19
CA GLY A 179 25.24 2.53 -3.21
C GLY A 179 24.60 2.55 -4.59
N GLU A 180 25.38 2.78 -5.66
CA GLU A 180 24.90 2.72 -7.04
C GLU A 180 24.60 1.28 -7.43
N TRP A 181 23.52 1.06 -8.18
CA TRP A 181 23.17 -0.25 -8.70
C TRP A 181 24.22 -0.73 -9.69
N ASP A 182 24.77 -1.92 -9.43
CA ASP A 182 25.83 -2.50 -10.24
C ASP A 182 25.26 -3.17 -11.49
N ARG A 183 25.32 -2.45 -12.62
CA ARG A 183 24.88 -2.98 -13.91
C ARG A 183 25.65 -4.22 -14.37
N ASN A 184 26.86 -4.45 -13.84
CA ASN A 184 27.72 -5.58 -14.21
C ASN A 184 27.53 -6.80 -13.30
N SER A 185 26.60 -6.72 -12.34
CA SER A 185 26.35 -7.78 -11.37
C SER A 185 26.02 -9.12 -12.02
N LYS A 186 26.58 -10.20 -11.46
CA LYS A 186 26.32 -11.60 -11.83
C LYS A 186 26.17 -12.44 -10.58
N ALA A 187 25.12 -13.24 -10.51
CA ALA A 187 24.96 -14.21 -9.44
C ALA A 187 26.05 -15.31 -9.53
N SER A 188 26.55 -15.75 -8.37
CA SER A 188 27.56 -16.80 -8.28
C SER A 188 27.00 -18.22 -8.44
N THR A 189 25.69 -18.39 -8.28
CA THR A 189 25.01 -19.70 -8.20
C THR A 189 23.93 -19.88 -9.27
N SER A 190 23.69 -18.89 -10.13
CA SER A 190 22.66 -18.95 -11.18
C SER A 190 23.11 -18.20 -12.43
N THR A 191 22.26 -18.21 -13.47
CA THR A 191 22.51 -17.41 -14.68
C THR A 191 22.07 -15.96 -14.55
N ALA A 192 21.57 -15.53 -13.38
CA ALA A 192 21.08 -14.18 -13.14
C ALA A 192 22.19 -13.14 -13.35
N ALA A 193 21.85 -12.06 -14.07
CA ALA A 193 22.80 -11.02 -14.41
C ALA A 193 22.14 -9.66 -14.67
N GLY A 194 22.91 -8.59 -14.52
CA GLY A 194 22.48 -7.21 -14.77
C GLY A 194 21.82 -6.56 -13.55
N LEU A 195 21.25 -5.36 -13.76
CA LEU A 195 20.60 -4.58 -12.72
C LEU A 195 19.41 -5.32 -12.06
N THR A 196 18.73 -6.17 -12.83
CA THR A 196 17.48 -6.80 -12.40
C THR A 196 17.57 -8.32 -12.26
N GLN A 197 18.82 -8.85 -12.24
CA GLN A 197 19.14 -10.26 -11.99
C GLN A 197 18.34 -11.25 -12.86
N PHE A 198 18.07 -10.90 -14.12
CA PHE A 198 17.33 -11.76 -15.05
C PHE A 198 18.05 -13.09 -15.32
N LEU A 199 17.34 -14.21 -15.24
CA LEU A 199 17.84 -15.52 -15.70
C LEU A 199 17.96 -15.56 -17.22
N ALA A 200 18.92 -16.34 -17.74
CA ALA A 200 19.19 -16.44 -19.17
C ALA A 200 17.96 -16.93 -19.96
N ALA A 201 17.29 -17.97 -19.47
CA ALA A 201 16.11 -18.53 -20.12
C ALA A 201 14.94 -17.52 -20.16
N THR A 202 14.69 -16.82 -19.06
CA THR A 202 13.63 -15.80 -18.97
C THR A 202 13.93 -14.63 -19.90
N TRP A 203 15.17 -14.15 -19.92
CA TRP A 203 15.61 -13.07 -20.81
C TRP A 203 15.43 -13.40 -22.30
N LEU A 204 15.86 -14.59 -22.72
CA LEU A 204 15.66 -15.07 -24.09
C LEU A 204 14.17 -15.27 -24.40
N GLY A 205 13.36 -15.61 -23.39
CA GLY A 205 11.89 -15.61 -23.47
C GLY A 205 11.33 -14.23 -23.79
N GLU A 206 11.72 -13.20 -23.03
CA GLU A 206 11.29 -11.81 -23.24
C GLU A 206 11.74 -11.26 -24.60
N ALA A 207 12.94 -11.63 -25.07
CA ALA A 207 13.43 -11.25 -26.39
C ALA A 207 12.58 -11.82 -27.54
N LYS A 208 11.83 -12.91 -27.31
CA LYS A 208 10.90 -13.51 -28.29
C LYS A 208 9.47 -12.98 -28.15
N LYS A 209 9.14 -12.25 -27.09
CA LYS A 209 7.80 -11.68 -26.92
C LYS A 209 7.66 -10.42 -27.78
N SER A 210 6.70 -10.44 -28.71
CA SER A 210 6.41 -9.26 -29.54
C SER A 210 6.02 -8.07 -28.68
N ARG A 211 6.41 -6.86 -29.09
CA ARG A 211 6.09 -5.56 -28.45
C ARG A 211 6.80 -5.29 -27.13
N THR A 212 7.73 -6.15 -26.69
CA THR A 212 8.68 -5.77 -25.63
C THR A 212 9.78 -4.90 -26.25
N TYR A 213 10.31 -3.98 -25.46
CA TYR A 213 11.40 -3.11 -25.89
C TYR A 213 12.65 -3.92 -26.29
N LEU A 214 12.89 -5.02 -25.57
CA LEU A 214 13.98 -5.94 -25.85
C LEU A 214 13.82 -6.63 -27.22
N ASN A 215 12.60 -7.07 -27.57
CA ASN A 215 12.32 -7.66 -28.88
C ASN A 215 12.44 -6.62 -30.00
N GLU A 216 11.93 -5.41 -29.80
CA GLU A 216 12.04 -4.30 -30.76
C GLU A 216 13.50 -3.96 -31.05
N HIS A 217 14.34 -3.89 -30.02
CA HIS A 217 15.78 -3.70 -30.19
C HIS A 217 16.44 -4.91 -30.86
N ALA A 218 16.17 -6.13 -30.39
CA ALA A 218 16.76 -7.34 -30.92
C ALA A 218 16.44 -7.58 -32.40
N ARG A 219 15.25 -7.21 -32.87
CA ARG A 219 14.88 -7.28 -34.29
C ARG A 219 15.64 -6.27 -35.13
N ARG A 220 15.80 -5.03 -34.64
CA ARG A 220 16.60 -3.99 -35.31
C ARG A 220 18.07 -4.40 -35.48
N GLU A 221 18.63 -5.08 -34.48
CA GLU A 221 20.01 -5.58 -34.52
C GLU A 221 20.16 -6.94 -35.25
N GLY A 222 19.07 -7.51 -35.77
CA GLY A 222 19.07 -8.82 -36.45
C GLY A 222 19.28 -10.03 -35.52
N TYR A 223 19.18 -9.85 -34.20
CA TYR A 223 19.30 -10.91 -33.21
C TYR A 223 18.04 -11.77 -33.09
N VAL A 224 16.89 -11.21 -33.46
CA VAL A 224 15.59 -11.89 -33.51
C VAL A 224 15.00 -11.70 -34.90
N THR A 225 14.44 -12.77 -35.47
CA THR A 225 13.82 -12.79 -36.79
C THR A 225 12.44 -12.14 -36.79
N ASP A 226 11.87 -11.94 -37.97
CA ASP A 226 10.50 -11.40 -38.10
C ASP A 226 9.42 -12.30 -37.49
N ALA A 227 9.69 -13.60 -37.38
CA ALA A 227 8.84 -14.56 -36.71
C ALA A 227 9.05 -14.61 -35.18
N ASN A 228 9.79 -13.65 -34.62
CA ASN A 228 10.19 -13.59 -33.21
C ASN A 228 10.97 -14.83 -32.73
N ALA A 229 11.74 -15.46 -33.62
CA ALA A 229 12.68 -16.52 -33.25
C ALA A 229 14.09 -15.93 -33.10
N ILE A 230 14.91 -16.48 -32.19
CA ILE A 230 16.30 -16.04 -32.03
C ILE A 230 17.10 -16.46 -33.28
N SER A 231 17.78 -15.50 -33.91
CA SER A 231 18.63 -15.75 -35.07
C SER A 231 19.80 -16.66 -34.69
N PRO A 232 20.22 -17.60 -35.56
CA PRO A 232 21.36 -18.48 -35.29
C PRO A 232 22.62 -17.69 -34.89
N GLY A 233 23.24 -18.07 -33.77
CA GLY A 233 24.46 -17.41 -33.26
C GLY A 233 24.25 -16.08 -32.54
N SER A 234 23.01 -15.65 -32.31
CA SER A 234 22.70 -14.36 -31.65
C SER A 234 22.42 -14.47 -30.14
N GLU A 235 22.39 -15.69 -29.58
CA GLU A 235 22.08 -15.92 -28.17
C GLU A 235 23.03 -15.17 -27.22
N ASP A 236 24.35 -15.29 -27.42
CA ASP A 236 25.34 -14.58 -26.60
C ASP A 236 25.21 -13.06 -26.70
N LYS A 237 24.79 -12.54 -27.86
CA LYS A 237 24.58 -11.10 -28.06
C LYS A 237 23.37 -10.63 -27.27
N LEU A 238 22.28 -11.40 -27.30
CA LEU A 238 21.09 -11.13 -26.49
C LEU A 238 21.41 -11.19 -25.00
N LEU A 239 22.14 -12.21 -24.54
CA LEU A 239 22.47 -12.36 -23.12
C LEU A 239 23.34 -11.21 -22.57
N LYS A 240 24.17 -10.59 -23.43
CA LYS A 240 24.97 -9.40 -23.06
C LYS A 240 24.12 -8.15 -22.85
N LEU A 241 22.96 -8.04 -23.48
CA LEU A 241 22.05 -6.90 -23.28
C LEU A 241 21.51 -6.82 -21.84
N ARG A 242 21.61 -7.87 -21.02
CA ARG A 242 21.27 -7.79 -19.58
C ARG A 242 22.11 -6.79 -18.79
N PHE A 243 23.33 -6.52 -19.27
CA PHE A 243 24.25 -5.55 -18.65
C PHE A 243 24.03 -4.13 -19.16
N GLU A 244 23.22 -3.95 -20.22
CA GLU A 244 22.84 -2.63 -20.71
C GLU A 244 21.70 -2.06 -19.85
N PRO A 245 21.92 -0.96 -19.10
CA PRO A 245 20.98 -0.48 -18.09
C PRO A 245 19.56 -0.27 -18.62
N LYS A 246 19.44 0.37 -19.79
CA LYS A 246 18.16 0.62 -20.45
C LYS A 246 17.41 -0.67 -20.74
N MET A 247 18.08 -1.67 -21.31
CA MET A 247 17.46 -2.95 -21.65
C MET A 247 17.06 -3.72 -20.39
N SER A 248 17.94 -3.73 -19.38
CA SER A 248 17.73 -4.43 -18.11
C SER A 248 16.52 -3.91 -17.33
N ILE A 249 16.39 -2.57 -17.25
CA ILE A 249 15.31 -1.89 -16.53
C ILE A 249 13.97 -2.04 -17.25
N VAL A 250 13.92 -1.71 -18.55
CA VAL A 250 12.66 -1.73 -19.30
C VAL A 250 12.13 -3.15 -19.46
N ALA A 251 13.01 -4.14 -19.71
CA ALA A 251 12.57 -5.53 -19.79
C ALA A 251 12.03 -6.07 -18.46
N ALA A 252 12.58 -5.62 -17.32
CA ALA A 252 12.09 -6.03 -16.01
C ALA A 252 10.72 -5.44 -15.70
N ALA A 253 10.52 -4.16 -16.03
CA ALA A 253 9.23 -3.51 -15.89
C ALA A 253 8.17 -4.19 -16.77
N GLU A 254 8.44 -4.42 -18.06
CA GLU A 254 7.49 -5.07 -18.98
C GLU A 254 7.19 -6.52 -18.58
N TYR A 255 8.19 -7.26 -18.13
CA TYR A 255 8.01 -8.62 -17.59
C TYR A 255 7.16 -8.60 -16.32
N GLY A 256 7.45 -7.68 -15.40
CA GLY A 256 6.70 -7.44 -14.18
C GLY A 256 5.22 -7.12 -14.45
N ALA A 257 4.96 -6.14 -15.31
CA ALA A 257 3.62 -5.73 -15.71
C ALA A 257 2.85 -6.88 -16.41
N SER A 258 3.53 -7.65 -17.28
CA SER A 258 2.92 -8.83 -17.92
C SER A 258 2.52 -9.89 -16.90
N ASN A 259 3.34 -10.12 -15.86
CA ASN A 259 3.02 -11.08 -14.81
C ASN A 259 1.90 -10.58 -13.91
N LEU A 260 1.93 -9.30 -13.53
CA LEU A 260 0.89 -8.65 -12.76
C LEU A 260 -0.46 -8.77 -13.46
N LYS A 261 -0.52 -8.48 -14.76
CA LYS A 261 -1.74 -8.67 -15.57
C LYS A 261 -2.25 -10.11 -15.55
N ALA A 262 -1.36 -11.09 -15.56
CA ALA A 262 -1.75 -12.49 -15.45
C ALA A 262 -2.27 -12.86 -14.05
N LEU A 263 -1.73 -12.25 -12.98
CA LEU A 263 -2.23 -12.42 -11.61
C LEU A 263 -3.62 -11.78 -11.44
N ILE A 264 -3.83 -10.59 -12.01
CA ILE A 264 -5.14 -9.90 -12.04
C ILE A 264 -6.16 -10.76 -12.78
N ALA A 265 -5.82 -11.25 -13.99
CA ALA A 265 -6.68 -12.13 -14.76
C ALA A 265 -7.00 -13.46 -14.04
N ALA A 266 -6.12 -13.91 -13.13
CA ALA A 266 -6.35 -15.09 -12.31
C ALA A 266 -7.17 -14.81 -11.03
N GLY A 267 -7.60 -13.56 -10.80
CA GLY A 267 -8.33 -13.12 -9.61
C GLY A 267 -7.50 -13.11 -8.34
N LEU A 268 -6.17 -13.00 -8.46
CA LEU A 268 -5.24 -13.04 -7.32
C LEU A 268 -4.75 -11.65 -6.89
N VAL A 269 -4.98 -10.64 -7.72
CA VAL A 269 -4.68 -9.22 -7.46
C VAL A 269 -5.85 -8.41 -8.03
N ASP A 270 -6.28 -7.36 -7.34
CA ASP A 270 -7.35 -6.48 -7.81
C ASP A 270 -6.82 -5.52 -8.89
N ASP A 271 -7.59 -5.25 -9.94
CA ASP A 271 -7.21 -4.33 -11.01
C ASP A 271 -7.14 -2.87 -10.51
N GLU A 272 -7.93 -2.56 -9.47
CA GLU A 272 -7.94 -1.25 -8.80
C GLU A 272 -6.79 -1.06 -7.80
N THR A 273 -5.92 -2.06 -7.61
CA THR A 273 -4.76 -1.98 -6.71
C THR A 273 -3.85 -0.82 -7.12
N GLY A 274 -3.42 0.01 -6.16
CA GLY A 274 -2.49 1.11 -6.41
C GLY A 274 -1.08 0.65 -6.77
N ASP A 275 -0.30 1.48 -7.46
CA ASP A 275 1.01 1.10 -8.02
C ASP A 275 2.04 0.67 -6.96
N ASP A 276 1.97 1.23 -5.75
CA ASP A 276 2.86 0.85 -4.64
C ASP A 276 2.64 -0.57 -4.16
N GLU A 277 1.38 -1.00 -4.15
CA GLU A 277 1.00 -2.36 -3.80
C GLU A 277 1.22 -3.31 -5.00
N LYS A 278 0.98 -2.84 -6.23
CA LYS A 278 1.36 -3.56 -7.46
C LYS A 278 2.85 -3.88 -7.51
N ALA A 279 3.73 -3.00 -7.01
CA ALA A 279 5.18 -3.25 -6.95
C ALA A 279 5.54 -4.50 -6.12
N GLN A 280 4.80 -4.78 -5.04
CA GLN A 280 5.01 -5.97 -4.22
C GLN A 280 4.69 -7.25 -4.99
N PHE A 281 3.59 -7.24 -5.76
CA PHE A 281 3.21 -8.37 -6.62
C PHE A 281 4.14 -8.53 -7.83
N ILE A 282 4.61 -7.42 -8.39
CA ILE A 282 5.62 -7.42 -9.45
C ILE A 282 6.90 -8.08 -8.95
N TYR A 283 7.41 -7.67 -7.78
CA TYR A 283 8.58 -8.30 -7.17
C TYR A 283 8.35 -9.79 -6.89
N LEU A 284 7.22 -10.15 -6.27
CA LEU A 284 6.87 -11.54 -6.00
C LEU A 284 6.89 -12.40 -7.26
N ALA A 285 6.28 -11.93 -8.34
CA ALA A 285 6.25 -12.64 -9.62
C ALA A 285 7.60 -12.66 -10.34
N HIS A 286 8.43 -11.63 -10.16
CA HIS A 286 9.80 -11.61 -10.66
C HIS A 286 10.67 -12.64 -9.93
N HIS A 287 10.62 -12.65 -8.60
CA HIS A 287 11.39 -13.54 -7.73
C HIS A 287 10.97 -15.02 -7.87
N GLU A 288 9.67 -15.30 -7.84
CA GLU A 288 9.15 -16.68 -7.84
C GLU A 288 8.85 -17.23 -9.24
N GLY A 289 8.84 -16.37 -10.26
CA GLY A 289 8.20 -16.61 -11.54
C GLY A 289 6.67 -16.61 -11.43
N LEU A 290 5.95 -16.39 -12.55
CA LEU A 290 4.49 -16.29 -12.55
C LEU A 290 3.78 -17.51 -11.91
N GLY A 291 4.16 -18.72 -12.31
CA GLY A 291 3.59 -19.94 -11.73
C GLY A 291 3.89 -20.09 -10.25
N GLY A 292 5.09 -19.67 -9.83
CA GLY A 292 5.51 -19.66 -8.43
C GLY A 292 4.72 -18.66 -7.59
N ALA A 293 4.58 -17.43 -8.07
CA ALA A 293 3.79 -16.39 -7.43
C ALA A 293 2.30 -16.74 -7.34
N THR A 294 1.73 -17.31 -8.40
CA THR A 294 0.36 -17.82 -8.39
C THR A 294 0.16 -18.86 -7.27
N ALA A 295 1.07 -19.83 -7.19
CA ALA A 295 1.02 -20.88 -6.16
C ALA A 295 1.32 -20.32 -4.75
N PHE A 296 2.18 -19.30 -4.66
CA PHE A 296 2.43 -18.58 -3.43
C PHE A 296 1.18 -17.85 -2.94
N LEU A 297 0.51 -17.06 -3.78
CA LEU A 297 -0.69 -16.32 -3.40
C LEU A 297 -1.85 -17.26 -3.02
N ARG A 298 -1.97 -18.42 -3.69
CA ARG A 298 -2.95 -19.47 -3.34
C ARG A 298 -2.59 -20.29 -2.10
N GLY A 299 -1.40 -20.10 -1.53
CA GLY A 299 -0.95 -20.82 -0.34
C GLY A 299 -0.60 -22.30 -0.57
N ASN A 300 -0.43 -22.73 -1.83
CA ASN A 300 -0.17 -24.14 -2.17
C ASN A 300 1.24 -24.41 -2.69
N LYS A 301 2.13 -23.41 -2.72
CA LYS A 301 3.54 -23.60 -3.04
C LYS A 301 4.31 -24.23 -1.88
N GLY A 302 4.94 -25.38 -2.13
CA GLY A 302 5.88 -26.00 -1.20
C GLY A 302 7.26 -25.36 -1.30
N TYR A 303 7.92 -25.16 -0.16
CA TYR A 303 9.32 -24.77 -0.10
C TYR A 303 10.10 -25.68 0.85
N THR A 304 11.36 -25.89 0.51
CA THR A 304 12.30 -26.66 1.33
C THR A 304 13.21 -25.74 2.13
N PHE A 305 13.87 -26.29 3.14
CA PHE A 305 14.90 -25.56 3.89
C PHE A 305 16.02 -25.08 2.96
N SER A 306 16.37 -25.89 1.95
CA SER A 306 17.40 -25.52 0.97
C SER A 306 16.98 -24.30 0.17
N ASP A 307 15.70 -24.17 -0.19
CA ASP A 307 15.19 -22.99 -0.90
C ASP A 307 15.37 -21.73 -0.06
N LEU A 308 15.06 -21.80 1.24
CA LEU A 308 15.27 -20.67 2.15
C LEU A 308 16.76 -20.39 2.42
N ALA A 309 17.56 -21.44 2.61
CA ALA A 309 18.99 -21.33 2.85
C ALA A 309 19.74 -20.69 1.67
N LYS A 310 19.27 -20.88 0.43
CA LYS A 310 19.82 -20.19 -0.74
C LYS A 310 19.59 -18.68 -0.69
N GLN A 311 18.48 -18.24 -0.10
CA GLN A 311 18.11 -16.83 -0.04
C GLN A 311 18.82 -16.08 1.08
N VAL A 312 18.83 -16.66 2.28
CA VAL A 312 19.32 -15.95 3.49
C VAL A 312 20.58 -16.56 4.10
N GLY A 313 21.09 -17.66 3.54
CA GLY A 313 22.16 -18.47 4.13
C GLY A 313 21.64 -19.43 5.20
N SER A 314 22.32 -20.57 5.37
CA SER A 314 21.87 -21.66 6.25
C SER A 314 21.60 -21.23 7.69
N THR A 315 22.42 -20.34 8.26
CA THR A 315 22.24 -19.87 9.64
C THR A 315 20.96 -19.06 9.82
N LYS A 316 20.63 -18.14 8.89
CA LYS A 316 19.39 -17.36 8.98
C LYS A 316 18.18 -18.23 8.61
N ALA A 317 18.33 -19.12 7.62
CA ALA A 317 17.28 -20.05 7.25
C ALA A 317 16.90 -20.96 8.42
N GLN A 318 17.88 -21.38 9.24
CA GLN A 318 17.61 -22.15 10.45
C GLN A 318 16.78 -21.33 11.44
N LYS A 319 17.09 -20.05 11.66
CA LYS A 319 16.28 -19.19 12.52
C LYS A 319 14.84 -19.05 12.03
N TYR A 320 14.65 -18.86 10.72
CA TYR A 320 13.30 -18.82 10.13
C TYR A 320 12.58 -20.16 10.22
N LEU A 321 13.29 -21.28 10.02
CA LEU A 321 12.75 -22.62 10.16
C LEU A 321 12.30 -22.89 11.61
N ASP A 322 13.14 -22.53 12.57
CA ASP A 322 12.87 -22.66 14.00
C ASP A 322 11.65 -21.80 14.39
N ALA A 323 11.61 -20.55 13.93
CA ALA A 323 10.48 -19.64 14.14
C ALA A 323 9.18 -20.13 13.48
N ALA A 324 9.28 -20.87 12.38
CA ALA A 324 8.17 -21.49 11.68
C ALA A 324 7.83 -22.91 12.17
N GLY A 325 8.40 -23.34 13.30
CA GLY A 325 8.09 -24.63 13.92
C GLY A 325 8.57 -25.84 13.11
N GLY A 326 9.67 -25.71 12.36
CA GLY A 326 10.19 -26.78 11.49
C GLY A 326 9.53 -26.84 10.11
N ASN A 327 8.53 -26.01 9.82
CA ASN A 327 7.89 -25.97 8.51
C ASN A 327 8.67 -25.06 7.55
N ALA A 328 9.40 -25.66 6.62
CA ALA A 328 10.18 -24.93 5.63
C ALA A 328 9.34 -24.07 4.66
N ALA A 329 8.13 -24.52 4.30
CA ALA A 329 7.22 -23.74 3.46
C ALA A 329 6.77 -22.47 4.17
N GLN A 330 6.35 -22.57 5.44
CA GLN A 330 5.97 -21.41 6.24
C GLN A 330 7.17 -20.49 6.51
N ALA A 331 8.35 -21.06 6.81
CA ALA A 331 9.57 -20.30 7.03
C ALA A 331 9.93 -19.43 5.82
N TYR A 332 9.85 -20.02 4.62
CA TYR A 332 10.10 -19.30 3.37
C TYR A 332 9.05 -18.21 3.13
N ARG A 333 7.75 -18.51 3.34
CA ARG A 333 6.68 -17.51 3.19
C ARG A 333 6.83 -16.33 4.15
N ASN A 334 7.13 -16.60 5.41
CA ASN A 334 7.36 -15.57 6.41
C ASN A 334 8.52 -14.67 5.98
N TRP A 335 9.65 -15.28 5.59
CA TRP A 335 10.79 -14.53 5.08
C TRP A 335 10.42 -13.69 3.86
N LEU A 336 9.80 -14.27 2.83
CA LEU A 336 9.52 -13.55 1.59
C LEU A 336 8.54 -12.40 1.79
N ASN A 337 7.49 -12.60 2.59
CA ASN A 337 6.54 -11.51 2.91
C ASN A 337 7.23 -10.39 3.69
N SER A 338 8.04 -10.71 4.70
CA SER A 338 8.81 -9.71 5.45
C SER A 338 9.81 -8.99 4.54
N TYR A 339 10.52 -9.72 3.67
CA TYR A 339 11.47 -9.15 2.73
C TYR A 339 10.78 -8.16 1.79
N ILE A 340 9.64 -8.54 1.20
CA ILE A 340 8.86 -7.66 0.31
C ILE A 340 8.47 -6.38 1.04
N GLN A 341 7.93 -6.49 2.26
CA GLN A 341 7.50 -5.33 3.02
C GLN A 341 8.68 -4.40 3.44
N GLU A 342 9.84 -4.98 3.76
CA GLU A 342 11.02 -4.23 4.18
C GLU A 342 11.76 -3.56 3.01
N HIS A 343 11.72 -4.18 1.82
CA HIS A 343 12.57 -3.78 0.69
C HIS A 343 11.81 -3.14 -0.48
N ILE A 344 10.51 -3.40 -0.64
CA ILE A 344 9.68 -2.77 -1.67
C ILE A 344 8.99 -1.56 -1.05
N GLN A 345 9.70 -0.45 -1.05
CA GLN A 345 9.29 0.83 -0.46
C GLN A 345 9.35 1.95 -1.51
N PRO A 346 8.37 2.04 -2.43
CA PRO A 346 8.27 3.07 -3.47
C PRO A 346 8.39 4.50 -2.94
N GLU A 347 7.90 4.76 -1.73
CA GLU A 347 7.96 6.05 -1.05
C GLU A 347 9.39 6.58 -0.84
N ARG A 348 10.39 5.69 -0.71
CA ARG A 348 11.81 6.08 -0.61
C ARG A 348 12.36 6.71 -1.88
N TYR A 349 11.71 6.45 -3.00
CA TYR A 349 12.07 6.95 -4.31
C TYR A 349 11.20 8.12 -4.74
N ARG A 350 10.37 8.64 -3.84
CA ARG A 350 9.70 9.92 -4.03
C ARG A 350 10.45 10.96 -3.23
N LYS A 351 10.44 12.18 -3.74
CA LYS A 351 10.89 13.37 -3.03
C LYS A 351 10.07 13.37 -1.78
N ALA A 352 10.75 13.31 -0.64
CA ALA A 352 10.10 13.55 0.62
C ALA A 352 9.30 14.85 0.42
N ALA A 353 7.97 14.76 0.44
CA ALA A 353 7.19 15.84 1.03
C ALA A 353 7.93 16.12 2.33
N ASP A 354 8.35 17.37 2.53
CA ASP A 354 9.16 17.78 3.67
C ASP A 354 8.77 16.92 4.87
N VAL A 355 9.73 16.27 5.52
CA VAL A 355 9.45 15.57 6.78
C VAL A 355 9.08 16.66 7.77
N GLU A 356 7.85 17.16 7.64
CA GLU A 356 7.12 17.79 8.69
C GLU A 356 7.10 16.73 9.77
N ALA A 357 7.65 17.11 10.93
CA ALA A 357 7.27 16.55 12.20
C ALA A 357 5.76 16.22 12.16
N PRO A 358 5.29 15.15 12.84
CA PRO A 358 3.86 14.81 12.85
C PRO A 358 3.06 16.11 12.96
N LEU A 359 2.25 16.42 11.92
CA LEU A 359 1.61 17.73 11.77
C LEU A 359 1.11 18.12 13.15
N LEU A 360 1.75 19.14 13.73
CA LEU A 360 1.33 19.62 15.04
C LEU A 360 -0.13 20.04 14.88
N GLY A 361 -0.95 19.91 15.91
CA GLY A 361 -2.39 20.10 15.75
C GLY A 361 -2.80 21.45 15.14
N SER A 362 -1.93 22.46 15.18
CA SER A 362 -2.08 23.73 14.46
C SER A 362 -1.95 23.61 12.95
N ASP A 363 -1.00 22.81 12.46
CA ASP A 363 -0.63 22.72 11.05
C ASP A 363 -1.62 21.81 10.30
N ALA A 364 -2.04 20.70 10.93
CA ALA A 364 -3.12 19.86 10.40
C ALA A 364 -4.46 20.61 10.36
N ALA A 365 -4.76 21.39 11.40
CA ALA A 365 -5.97 22.22 11.41
C ALA A 365 -5.92 23.28 10.31
N LYS A 366 -4.74 23.86 10.06
CA LYS A 366 -4.53 24.82 8.97
C LYS A 366 -4.76 24.17 7.61
N GLU A 367 -4.16 23.02 7.35
CA GLU A 367 -4.31 22.25 6.10
C GLU A 367 -5.79 21.95 5.80
N LEU A 368 -6.54 21.48 6.80
CA LEU A 368 -7.99 21.24 6.64
C LEU A 368 -8.77 22.54 6.43
N SER A 369 -8.42 23.62 7.13
CA SER A 369 -9.16 24.90 7.07
C SER A 369 -8.97 25.65 5.77
N GLN A 370 -7.83 25.42 5.11
CA GLN A 370 -7.44 26.06 3.86
C GLN A 370 -7.83 25.23 2.64
N TYR A 371 -8.34 24.01 2.84
CA TYR A 371 -8.75 23.16 1.75
C TYR A 371 -9.96 23.74 1.00
N ASP A 372 -9.68 24.34 -0.15
CA ASP A 372 -10.64 24.90 -1.10
C ASP A 372 -10.65 24.15 -2.45
N GLY A 373 -9.90 23.04 -2.54
CA GLY A 373 -9.68 22.26 -3.74
C GLY A 373 -10.90 21.50 -4.25
N THR A 374 -10.81 21.04 -5.50
CA THR A 374 -11.77 20.12 -6.13
C THR A 374 -11.93 18.85 -5.31
N PRO A 375 -13.14 18.26 -5.25
CA PRO A 375 -13.35 17.02 -4.50
C PRO A 375 -12.40 15.89 -4.90
N ILE A 376 -11.75 15.27 -3.91
CA ILE A 376 -10.78 14.20 -4.06
C ILE A 376 -11.47 12.86 -3.80
N VAL A 377 -11.33 11.91 -4.73
CA VAL A 377 -11.79 10.54 -4.52
C VAL A 377 -10.91 9.88 -3.44
N LEU A 378 -11.52 9.13 -2.52
CA LEU A 378 -10.79 8.61 -1.34
C LEU A 378 -9.58 7.74 -1.69
N SER A 379 -9.62 7.00 -2.80
CA SER A 379 -8.49 6.21 -3.31
C SER A 379 -7.29 7.07 -3.75
N GLU A 380 -7.49 8.35 -4.04
CA GLU A 380 -6.44 9.29 -4.43
C GLU A 380 -5.94 10.13 -3.25
N MET A 381 -6.53 10.01 -2.05
CA MET A 381 -6.15 10.80 -0.87
C MET A 381 -4.67 10.68 -0.53
N SER A 382 -4.08 9.49 -0.69
CA SER A 382 -2.65 9.25 -0.43
C SER A 382 -1.72 10.10 -1.30
N ARG A 383 -2.16 10.54 -2.50
CA ARG A 383 -1.39 11.45 -3.38
C ARG A 383 -1.24 12.84 -2.77
N ASN A 384 -2.18 13.25 -1.93
CA ASN A 384 -2.04 14.45 -1.12
C ASN A 384 -1.66 14.06 0.31
N THR A 385 -0.39 13.68 0.50
CA THR A 385 0.12 13.14 1.77
C THR A 385 -0.08 14.10 2.95
N GLY A 386 0.05 15.42 2.74
CA GLY A 386 -0.20 16.43 3.78
C GLY A 386 -1.65 16.43 4.25
N LEU A 387 -2.60 16.51 3.30
CA LEU A 387 -4.03 16.45 3.59
C LEU A 387 -4.44 15.09 4.20
N ALA A 388 -3.93 13.98 3.67
CA ALA A 388 -4.19 12.64 4.20
C ALA A 388 -3.76 12.52 5.66
N LYS A 389 -2.56 13.01 6.00
CA LYS A 389 -2.09 13.07 7.39
C LYS A 389 -2.96 13.98 8.25
N ALA A 390 -3.36 15.15 7.74
CA ALA A 390 -4.22 16.07 8.47
C ALA A 390 -5.60 15.46 8.79
N VAL A 391 -6.21 14.75 7.83
CA VAL A 391 -7.46 14.01 8.02
C VAL A 391 -7.28 12.88 9.04
N GLN A 392 -6.25 12.04 8.88
CA GLN A 392 -5.99 10.94 9.81
C GLN A 392 -5.70 11.44 11.24
N TRP A 393 -4.92 12.51 11.37
CA TRP A 393 -4.65 13.16 12.65
C TRP A 393 -5.96 13.62 13.28
N ARG A 394 -6.82 14.30 12.52
CA ARG A 394 -8.08 14.80 13.04
C ARG A 394 -9.03 13.69 13.44
N LEU A 395 -9.13 12.62 12.63
CA LEU A 395 -9.91 11.42 12.98
C LEU A 395 -9.35 10.73 14.24
N SER A 396 -8.05 10.81 14.48
CA SER A 396 -7.41 10.31 15.69
C SER A 396 -7.79 11.12 16.93
N GLU A 397 -7.70 12.46 16.87
CA GLU A 397 -8.16 13.33 17.95
C GLU A 397 -9.64 13.12 18.28
N LEU A 398 -10.46 12.90 17.25
CA LEU A 398 -11.89 12.62 17.39
C LEU A 398 -12.19 11.20 17.91
N GLY A 399 -11.19 10.31 18.00
CA GLY A 399 -11.31 8.97 18.57
C GLY A 399 -11.76 7.88 17.60
N TYR A 400 -11.78 8.14 16.29
CA TYR A 400 -12.20 7.17 15.26
C TYR A 400 -11.04 6.30 14.77
N LEU A 401 -9.89 6.92 14.49
CA LEU A 401 -8.74 6.27 13.87
C LEU A 401 -7.55 6.26 14.83
N ASP A 402 -6.83 5.16 14.90
CA ASP A 402 -5.62 5.11 15.72
C ASP A 402 -4.39 5.76 15.06
N PRO A 403 -3.52 6.41 15.84
CA PRO A 403 -2.27 6.99 15.34
C PRO A 403 -1.26 5.92 14.89
N PRO A 404 -0.18 6.30 14.19
CA PRO A 404 0.13 7.65 13.70
C PRO A 404 -0.65 8.01 12.42
N ALA A 405 -0.74 9.31 12.14
CA ALA A 405 -1.12 9.81 10.83
C ALA A 405 0.09 9.66 9.88
N ASP A 406 0.05 8.65 9.02
CA ASP A 406 1.16 8.26 8.16
C ASP A 406 1.01 8.76 6.71
N GLY A 407 -0.17 9.27 6.35
CA GLY A 407 -0.52 9.71 5.00
C GLY A 407 -0.95 8.56 4.08
N SER A 408 -0.88 7.31 4.56
CA SER A 408 -1.35 6.13 3.83
C SER A 408 -2.86 5.98 4.02
N PHE A 409 -3.63 6.46 3.05
CA PHE A 409 -5.09 6.53 3.15
C PHE A 409 -5.78 5.23 2.68
N GLY A 410 -5.57 4.14 3.43
CA GLY A 410 -6.12 2.82 3.12
C GLY A 410 -7.56 2.56 3.61
N PRO A 411 -8.01 1.29 3.59
CA PRO A 411 -9.38 0.91 3.97
C PRO A 411 -9.80 1.33 5.38
N VAL A 412 -8.89 1.30 6.36
CA VAL A 412 -9.19 1.70 7.75
C VAL A 412 -9.37 3.22 7.87
N SER A 413 -8.55 4.02 7.17
CA SER A 413 -8.71 5.47 7.08
C SER A 413 -10.04 5.84 6.40
N THR A 414 -10.38 5.12 5.32
CA THR A 414 -11.64 5.27 4.60
C THR A 414 -12.84 4.93 5.46
N TRP A 415 -12.79 3.81 6.19
CA TRP A 415 -13.82 3.41 7.16
C TRP A 415 -13.99 4.49 8.23
N ALA A 416 -12.91 4.94 8.87
CA ALA A 416 -12.97 5.93 9.93
C ALA A 416 -13.56 7.27 9.45
N LEU A 417 -13.18 7.73 8.26
CA LEU A 417 -13.76 8.94 7.65
C LEU A 417 -15.25 8.74 7.34
N THR A 418 -15.64 7.55 6.86
CA THR A 418 -17.03 7.20 6.56
C THR A 418 -17.91 7.23 7.82
N GLU A 419 -17.47 6.60 8.91
CA GLU A 419 -18.18 6.62 10.20
C GLU A 419 -18.31 8.04 10.76
N PHE A 420 -17.24 8.84 10.67
CA PHE A 420 -17.26 10.24 11.06
C PHE A 420 -18.31 11.02 10.25
N CYS A 421 -18.30 10.86 8.93
CA CYS A 421 -19.20 11.57 8.02
C CYS A 421 -20.66 11.18 8.21
N ALA A 422 -20.94 9.88 8.38
CA ALA A 422 -22.27 9.38 8.68
C ALA A 422 -22.80 9.96 10.00
N SER A 423 -22.00 9.92 11.07
CA SER A 423 -22.36 10.48 12.38
C SER A 423 -22.58 12.00 12.36
N ASN A 424 -21.93 12.70 11.42
CA ASN A 424 -22.01 14.14 11.25
C ASN A 424 -22.95 14.59 10.13
N ASN A 425 -23.78 13.68 9.60
CA ASN A 425 -24.74 13.93 8.53
C ASN A 425 -24.14 14.65 7.31
N ILE A 426 -22.95 14.21 6.88
CA ILE A 426 -22.25 14.76 5.73
C ILE A 426 -21.94 13.66 4.70
N SER A 427 -22.15 13.98 3.42
CA SER A 427 -22.01 13.01 2.34
C SER A 427 -20.58 12.94 1.81
N LEU A 428 -20.05 11.72 1.72
CA LEU A 428 -18.80 11.40 1.01
C LEU A 428 -19.04 10.96 -0.44
N LYS A 429 -20.27 11.01 -0.96
CA LYS A 429 -20.61 10.53 -2.31
C LYS A 429 -19.76 11.19 -3.40
N ASN A 430 -19.40 12.45 -3.21
CA ASN A 430 -18.58 13.22 -4.14
C ASN A 430 -17.10 13.23 -3.72
N GLY A 431 -16.64 12.29 -2.90
CA GLY A 431 -15.29 12.26 -2.34
C GLY A 431 -15.08 13.23 -1.17
N PHE A 432 -13.83 13.35 -0.74
CA PHE A 432 -13.38 14.34 0.23
C PHE A 432 -13.44 15.73 -0.41
N ASN A 433 -14.16 16.65 0.21
CA ASN A 433 -14.36 18.00 -0.31
C ASN A 433 -14.34 19.02 0.83
N ARG A 434 -14.42 20.31 0.47
CA ARG A 434 -14.41 21.41 1.44
C ARG A 434 -15.40 21.23 2.60
N SER A 435 -16.63 20.79 2.32
CA SER A 435 -17.62 20.60 3.39
C SER A 435 -17.19 19.51 4.38
N VAL A 436 -16.54 18.45 3.91
CA VAL A 436 -15.99 17.38 4.74
C VAL A 436 -14.84 17.89 5.59
N ALA A 437 -13.92 18.67 5.00
CA ALA A 437 -12.81 19.29 5.71
C ALA A 437 -13.31 20.25 6.81
N GLU A 438 -14.25 21.14 6.49
CA GLU A 438 -14.88 22.06 7.44
C GLU A 438 -15.58 21.28 8.57
N ARG A 439 -16.27 20.18 8.25
CA ARG A 439 -16.94 19.34 9.25
C ARG A 439 -15.94 18.62 10.15
N LEU A 440 -14.82 18.14 9.64
CA LEU A 440 -13.74 17.55 10.45
C LEU A 440 -13.19 18.55 11.47
N ILE A 441 -13.05 19.83 11.09
CA ILE A 441 -12.61 20.89 11.99
C ILE A 441 -13.69 21.18 13.03
N SER A 442 -14.94 21.32 12.58
CA SER A 442 -16.11 21.68 13.41
C SER A 442 -17.21 20.61 13.35
N PRO A 443 -17.04 19.46 14.04
CA PRO A 443 -18.04 18.40 14.06
C PRO A 443 -19.37 18.91 14.63
N ALA A 444 -20.48 18.49 14.01
CA ALA A 444 -21.81 18.69 14.59
C ALA A 444 -22.07 17.70 15.73
N VAL A 445 -21.52 16.50 15.60
CA VAL A 445 -21.65 15.40 16.56
C VAL A 445 -20.26 14.88 16.88
N LEU A 446 -19.93 14.87 18.16
CA LEU A 446 -18.71 14.26 18.69
C LEU A 446 -19.03 12.86 19.21
N LEU A 447 -18.06 11.95 19.10
CA LEU A 447 -18.11 10.72 19.88
C LEU A 447 -18.13 11.08 21.38
N PRO A 448 -18.88 10.34 22.21
CA PRO A 448 -19.01 10.67 23.60
C PRO A 448 -17.64 10.65 24.30
N GLU A 449 -17.42 11.59 25.20
CA GLU A 449 -16.31 11.49 26.14
C GLU A 449 -16.47 10.26 27.03
N ILE A 450 -15.36 9.65 27.41
CA ILE A 450 -15.39 8.49 28.32
C ILE A 450 -15.85 8.99 29.69
N ALA A 451 -17.05 8.58 30.07
CA ALA A 451 -17.69 8.93 31.33
C ALA A 451 -17.09 8.12 32.48
N ALA A 452 -17.03 8.73 33.66
CA ALA A 452 -16.67 8.01 34.87
C ALA A 452 -17.74 6.95 35.17
N SER A 453 -17.28 5.73 35.42
CA SER A 453 -18.11 4.59 35.77
C SER A 453 -18.31 4.45 37.28
N GLY A 454 -17.51 5.17 38.09
CA GLY A 454 -17.43 4.99 39.53
C GLY A 454 -16.73 3.69 39.95
N THR A 455 -16.08 3.01 39.01
CA THR A 455 -15.38 1.74 39.25
C THR A 455 -13.86 1.94 39.25
N TRP A 456 -13.11 0.94 39.68
CA TRP A 456 -11.65 0.97 39.64
C TRP A 456 -11.10 1.19 38.22
N PHE A 457 -11.88 0.86 37.19
CA PHE A 457 -11.46 1.04 35.80
C PHE A 457 -11.32 2.53 35.40
N ASP A 458 -11.94 3.45 36.14
CA ASP A 458 -11.75 4.89 35.94
C ASP A 458 -10.28 5.29 36.15
N LYS A 459 -9.56 4.59 37.03
CA LYS A 459 -8.12 4.79 37.23
C LYS A 459 -7.31 4.35 36.01
N VAL A 460 -7.69 3.24 35.37
CA VAL A 460 -7.08 2.75 34.12
C VAL A 460 -7.25 3.80 33.01
N ILE A 461 -8.47 4.29 32.81
CA ILE A 461 -8.76 5.34 31.83
C ILE A 461 -7.98 6.63 32.14
N SER A 462 -7.91 7.02 33.42
CA SER A 462 -7.18 8.22 33.84
C SER A 462 -5.68 8.10 33.57
N TYR A 463 -5.09 6.95 33.86
CA TYR A 463 -3.68 6.69 33.56
C TYR A 463 -3.42 6.75 32.05
N MET A 464 -4.25 6.10 31.22
CA MET A 464 -4.12 6.15 29.76
C MET A 464 -4.20 7.59 29.24
N ARG A 465 -5.17 8.39 29.73
CA ARG A 465 -5.29 9.82 29.38
C ARG A 465 -4.04 10.61 29.78
N ASN A 466 -3.53 10.41 31.00
CA ASN A 466 -2.34 11.11 31.50
C ASN A 466 -1.07 10.75 30.71
N ARG A 467 -0.96 9.50 30.24
CA ARG A 467 0.11 9.04 29.36
C ARG A 467 -0.11 9.39 27.88
N LYS A 468 -1.22 10.06 27.55
CA LYS A 468 -1.65 10.39 26.17
C LYS A 468 -1.75 9.14 25.27
N TYR A 469 -2.13 8.01 25.85
CA TYR A 469 -2.44 6.81 25.07
C TYR A 469 -3.74 7.01 24.32
N PHE A 470 -3.76 6.52 23.08
CA PHE A 470 -4.95 6.57 22.27
C PHE A 470 -5.99 5.58 22.82
N ILE A 471 -7.23 6.05 22.92
CA ILE A 471 -8.40 5.22 23.21
C ILE A 471 -9.39 5.46 22.08
N SER A 472 -9.70 4.41 21.31
CA SER A 472 -10.79 4.52 20.34
C SER A 472 -12.10 4.70 21.09
N ARG A 473 -12.85 5.72 20.71
CA ARG A 473 -14.16 6.09 21.29
C ARG A 473 -15.33 5.61 20.44
N HIS A 474 -15.05 5.02 19.28
CA HIS A 474 -16.09 4.46 18.45
C HIS A 474 -16.71 3.24 19.16
N PRO A 475 -18.05 3.15 19.31
CA PRO A 475 -18.69 2.13 20.16
C PRO A 475 -18.37 0.68 19.80
N ASP A 476 -18.16 0.43 18.52
CA ASP A 476 -17.84 -0.90 18.01
C ASP A 476 -16.34 -1.20 18.01
N CYS A 477 -15.47 -0.19 18.17
CA CYS A 477 -14.03 -0.37 18.23
C CYS A 477 -13.57 -0.80 19.61
N LYS A 478 -12.46 -1.53 19.60
CA LYS A 478 -11.96 -2.25 20.76
C LYS A 478 -10.60 -1.71 21.21
N ASN A 479 -10.39 -1.69 22.52
CA ASN A 479 -9.15 -1.25 23.14
C ASN A 479 -8.56 -2.40 23.97
N ILE A 480 -7.26 -2.63 23.87
CA ILE A 480 -6.54 -3.71 24.56
C ILE A 480 -5.59 -3.12 25.60
N VAL A 481 -5.69 -3.62 26.83
CA VAL A 481 -4.85 -3.23 27.96
C VAL A 481 -4.34 -4.48 28.66
N TYR A 482 -3.06 -4.48 29.01
CA TYR A 482 -2.52 -5.38 30.03
C TYR A 482 -2.11 -4.56 31.25
N LEU A 483 -2.51 -5.07 32.42
CA LEU A 483 -2.26 -4.43 33.71
C LEU A 483 -1.51 -5.40 34.61
N GLU A 484 -0.24 -5.09 34.87
CA GLU A 484 0.67 -5.92 35.67
C GLU A 484 0.36 -5.81 37.17
N GLY A 485 0.42 -6.91 37.92
CA GLY A 485 0.28 -6.90 39.39
C GLY A 485 -1.12 -6.57 39.92
N ALA A 486 -2.19 -6.90 39.18
CA ALA A 486 -3.57 -6.52 39.53
C ALA A 486 -4.56 -7.70 39.55
N ASN A 487 -5.51 -7.66 40.49
CA ASN A 487 -6.64 -8.58 40.59
C ASN A 487 -7.86 -8.07 39.81
N GLN A 488 -8.76 -8.97 39.41
CA GLN A 488 -9.95 -8.63 38.62
C GLN A 488 -10.92 -7.65 39.31
N ASP A 489 -10.83 -7.50 40.63
CA ASP A 489 -11.61 -6.55 41.42
C ASP A 489 -10.96 -5.15 41.51
N GLY A 490 -9.82 -4.94 40.84
CA GLY A 490 -9.11 -3.67 40.82
C GLY A 490 -8.18 -3.44 42.01
N THR A 491 -7.91 -4.46 42.82
CA THR A 491 -6.90 -4.42 43.89
C THR A 491 -5.52 -4.84 43.38
N LEU A 492 -4.46 -4.35 44.01
CA LEU A 492 -3.10 -4.80 43.75
C LEU A 492 -2.86 -6.19 44.35
N ASN A 493 -2.02 -7.00 43.70
CA ASN A 493 -1.44 -8.19 44.31
C ASN A 493 0.07 -7.99 44.58
N ASP A 494 0.76 -9.06 45.01
CA ASP A 494 2.16 -9.02 45.41
C ASP A 494 3.16 -8.98 44.23
N ASP A 495 2.64 -8.98 43.00
CA ASP A 495 3.40 -9.02 41.76
C ASP A 495 4.48 -10.14 41.74
N ALA A 496 4.13 -11.30 42.32
CA ALA A 496 5.08 -12.39 42.47
C ALA A 496 5.45 -12.99 41.11
N PRO A 497 6.76 -13.18 40.83
CA PRO A 497 7.20 -13.68 39.52
C PRO A 497 6.70 -15.10 39.28
N ASN A 498 6.58 -15.46 38.00
CA ASN A 498 6.16 -16.79 37.55
C ASN A 498 4.69 -17.14 37.84
N LYS A 499 3.80 -16.14 37.81
CA LYS A 499 2.36 -16.35 38.00
C LYS A 499 1.53 -15.71 36.89
N PHE A 500 0.27 -16.15 36.77
CA PHE A 500 -0.77 -15.43 36.04
C PHE A 500 -1.50 -14.47 36.98
N ASN A 501 -0.77 -13.43 37.41
CA ASN A 501 -1.19 -12.42 38.38
C ASN A 501 -1.44 -11.04 37.73
N ASP A 502 -1.44 -10.99 36.39
CA ASP A 502 -1.76 -9.78 35.64
C ASP A 502 -3.15 -9.90 35.00
N LEU A 503 -3.64 -8.79 34.46
CA LEU A 503 -4.90 -8.77 33.73
C LEU A 503 -4.66 -8.52 32.25
N ARG A 504 -5.25 -9.36 31.40
CA ARG A 504 -5.58 -9.01 30.02
C ARG A 504 -6.98 -8.41 30.02
N ILE A 505 -7.10 -7.17 29.59
CA ILE A 505 -8.34 -6.41 29.59
C ILE A 505 -8.65 -5.94 28.18
N PHE A 506 -9.92 -6.05 27.84
CA PHE A 506 -10.48 -5.54 26.61
C PHE A 506 -11.69 -4.68 26.96
N PHE A 507 -11.85 -3.54 26.29
CA PHE A 507 -13.02 -2.68 26.52
C PHE A 507 -13.40 -1.89 25.26
N SER A 508 -14.66 -1.46 25.21
CA SER A 508 -15.15 -0.43 24.28
C SER A 508 -15.81 0.71 25.04
N VAL A 509 -15.97 1.85 24.37
CA VAL A 509 -16.66 3.03 24.91
C VAL A 509 -18.04 3.07 24.28
N GLY A 510 -19.10 2.81 25.04
CA GLY A 510 -20.46 2.82 24.51
C GLY A 510 -20.87 4.17 23.92
N ALA A 511 -21.95 4.18 23.13
CA ALA A 511 -22.55 5.43 22.61
C ALA A 511 -23.03 6.38 23.73
N ASP A 512 -23.17 5.87 24.96
CA ASP A 512 -23.45 6.61 26.20
C ASP A 512 -22.18 7.13 26.89
N GLY A 513 -20.99 6.92 26.30
CA GLY A 513 -19.69 7.24 26.90
C GLY A 513 -19.25 6.27 27.99
N GLN A 514 -20.06 5.26 28.34
CA GLN A 514 -19.75 4.33 29.41
C GLN A 514 -18.82 3.22 28.92
N VAL A 515 -17.79 2.92 29.69
CA VAL A 515 -16.91 1.79 29.40
C VAL A 515 -17.68 0.47 29.53
N LYS A 516 -17.56 -0.40 28.52
CA LYS A 516 -18.16 -1.74 28.53
C LYS A 516 -17.06 -2.80 28.70
N LEU A 517 -17.15 -3.57 29.79
CA LEU A 517 -16.18 -4.59 30.23
C LEU A 517 -16.76 -6.03 30.24
N GLN A 518 -17.91 -6.25 29.60
CA GLN A 518 -18.67 -7.50 29.79
C GLN A 518 -17.87 -8.73 29.33
N ASN A 519 -17.47 -9.56 30.32
CA ASN A 519 -16.67 -10.78 30.16
C ASN A 519 -15.33 -10.58 29.42
N SER A 520 -14.71 -9.41 29.60
CA SER A 520 -13.53 -9.00 28.84
C SER A 520 -12.29 -8.72 29.71
N ILE A 521 -12.28 -9.27 30.93
CA ILE A 521 -11.15 -9.26 31.85
C ILE A 521 -10.73 -10.71 32.09
N TRP A 522 -9.47 -11.03 31.80
CA TRP A 522 -8.92 -12.36 31.95
C TRP A 522 -7.64 -12.33 32.77
N GLU A 523 -7.43 -13.36 33.58
CA GLU A 523 -6.14 -13.64 34.20
C GLU A 523 -5.09 -13.84 33.10
N GLY A 524 -3.93 -13.20 33.26
CA GLY A 524 -2.86 -13.25 32.30
C GLY A 524 -1.50 -12.96 32.91
N THR A 525 -0.51 -12.77 32.05
CA THR A 525 0.81 -12.26 32.41
C THR A 525 1.37 -11.36 31.32
N THR A 526 2.09 -10.31 31.73
CA THR A 526 2.97 -9.47 30.91
C THR A 526 4.44 -9.85 31.08
N GLU A 527 4.72 -10.83 31.93
CA GLU A 527 6.05 -11.19 32.39
C GLU A 527 6.54 -12.52 31.80
N PRO A 528 7.87 -12.72 31.71
CA PRO A 528 8.45 -14.02 31.45
C PRO A 528 8.28 -14.95 32.66
N GLY A 529 8.06 -16.24 32.38
CA GLY A 529 8.12 -17.28 33.41
C GLY A 529 9.53 -17.44 33.99
N LYS A 530 9.64 -17.98 35.21
CA LYS A 530 10.91 -18.21 35.91
C LYS A 530 11.90 -19.01 35.08
N PHE A 531 11.42 -20.00 34.34
CA PHE A 531 12.28 -20.77 33.45
C PHE A 531 12.99 -19.87 32.43
N TRP A 532 12.28 -18.92 31.83
CA TRP A 532 12.81 -18.03 30.78
C TRP A 532 13.64 -16.88 31.35
N THR A 533 13.34 -16.38 32.54
CA THR A 533 14.23 -15.44 33.25
C THR A 533 15.58 -16.10 33.58
N VAL A 534 15.55 -17.32 34.09
CA VAL A 534 16.77 -18.04 34.47
C VAL A 534 17.54 -18.55 33.24
N ASN A 535 16.83 -18.94 32.18
CA ASN A 535 17.37 -19.49 30.93
C ASN A 535 16.89 -18.63 29.74
N PRO A 536 17.39 -17.39 29.60
CA PRO A 536 16.90 -16.46 28.58
C PRO A 536 17.26 -16.93 27.18
N MET A 537 16.33 -16.72 26.24
CA MET A 537 16.55 -17.02 24.83
C MET A 537 17.55 -16.06 24.18
N ASN A 538 17.73 -14.88 24.76
CA ASN A 538 18.67 -13.86 24.32
C ASN A 538 19.80 -13.74 25.36
N PRO A 539 21.09 -13.72 24.95
CA PRO A 539 22.21 -13.56 25.88
C PRO A 539 22.16 -12.25 26.68
N LYS A 540 21.40 -11.25 26.23
CA LYS A 540 21.19 -10.00 26.97
C LYS A 540 20.22 -10.12 28.15
N GLY A 541 19.49 -11.22 28.31
CA GLY A 541 18.49 -11.39 29.37
C GLY A 541 17.09 -11.65 28.86
N ALA A 542 16.17 -11.95 29.78
CA ALA A 542 14.76 -12.19 29.44
C ALA A 542 14.06 -10.91 29.00
N ALA A 543 13.07 -11.03 28.11
CA ALA A 543 12.33 -9.89 27.63
C ALA A 543 11.18 -9.54 28.58
N ARG A 544 11.15 -8.30 29.06
CA ARG A 544 10.03 -7.70 29.78
C ARG A 544 9.56 -6.50 28.99
N ILE A 545 8.34 -6.49 28.46
CA ILE A 545 7.88 -5.38 27.61
C ILE A 545 7.94 -4.08 28.43
N ALA A 546 8.60 -3.05 27.90
CA ALA A 546 8.64 -1.75 28.54
C ALA A 546 7.22 -1.16 28.58
N PHE A 547 6.85 -0.51 29.67
CA PHE A 547 5.49 0.03 29.79
C PHE A 547 5.24 1.13 28.77
N ASN A 548 4.40 0.83 27.78
CA ASN A 548 3.96 1.79 26.77
C ASN A 548 2.68 1.30 26.07
N GLN A 549 2.20 2.08 25.11
CA GLN A 549 1.23 1.65 24.11
C GLN A 549 1.93 1.38 22.77
N TYR A 550 1.71 0.19 22.20
CA TYR A 550 2.36 -0.23 20.95
C TYR A 550 1.32 -0.65 19.91
N LYS A 551 1.48 -0.19 18.66
CA LYS A 551 0.69 -0.63 17.50
C LYS A 551 1.46 -1.71 16.75
N ALA A 552 1.47 -2.92 17.30
CA ALA A 552 2.48 -3.91 16.91
C ALA A 552 1.98 -5.33 16.62
N TRP A 553 0.67 -5.60 16.70
CA TRP A 553 0.17 -6.95 16.52
C TRP A 553 -0.98 -7.05 15.52
N VAL A 554 -1.00 -8.12 14.72
CA VAL A 554 -2.09 -8.46 13.78
C VAL A 554 -2.67 -9.82 14.12
N VAL A 555 -3.88 -10.13 13.64
CA VAL A 555 -4.42 -11.49 13.74
C VAL A 555 -3.53 -12.46 12.97
N GLY A 556 -3.09 -13.53 13.63
CA GLY A 556 -2.24 -14.55 13.04
C GLY A 556 -2.29 -15.85 13.84
N THR A 557 -1.26 -16.68 13.70
CA THR A 557 -1.16 -17.98 14.40
C THR A 557 0.10 -18.00 15.27
N HIS A 558 -0.06 -18.29 16.56
CA HIS A 558 1.05 -18.60 17.46
C HIS A 558 1.44 -20.08 17.32
N HIS A 559 2.75 -20.35 17.22
CA HIS A 559 3.32 -21.66 16.88
C HIS A 559 2.65 -22.32 15.66
N PRO A 560 2.64 -21.67 14.47
CA PRO A 560 2.06 -22.27 13.28
C PRO A 560 2.74 -23.61 13.00
N ASN A 561 1.96 -24.59 12.53
CA ASN A 561 2.43 -25.94 12.18
C ASN A 561 2.86 -26.84 13.35
N SER A 562 2.57 -26.46 14.60
CA SER A 562 2.71 -27.35 15.75
C SER A 562 1.34 -27.87 16.23
N ALA A 563 1.35 -28.90 17.07
CA ALA A 563 0.14 -29.32 17.79
C ALA A 563 -0.38 -28.25 18.78
N SER A 564 0.46 -27.25 19.11
CA SER A 564 0.10 -26.10 19.91
C SER A 564 -0.35 -24.90 19.07
N ALA A 565 -0.46 -25.03 17.74
CA ALA A 565 -0.87 -23.94 16.85
C ALA A 565 -2.25 -23.40 17.24
N HIS A 566 -2.35 -22.08 17.37
CA HIS A 566 -3.62 -21.42 17.62
C HIS A 566 -3.65 -19.98 17.16
N GLU A 567 -4.85 -19.49 16.88
CA GLU A 567 -5.08 -18.09 16.55
C GLU A 567 -4.63 -17.20 17.72
N ALA A 568 -3.95 -16.10 17.41
CA ALA A 568 -3.36 -15.17 18.36
C ALA A 568 -3.18 -13.80 17.70
N LEU A 569 -2.83 -12.78 18.49
CA LEU A 569 -2.25 -11.56 17.93
C LEU A 569 -0.73 -11.74 17.81
N VAL A 570 -0.18 -11.69 16.60
CA VAL A 570 1.24 -11.94 16.33
C VAL A 570 2.00 -10.64 16.12
N GLN A 571 3.21 -10.54 16.67
CA GLN A 571 4.02 -9.33 16.56
C GLN A 571 4.45 -9.11 15.10
N VAL A 572 4.25 -7.90 14.58
CA VAL A 572 4.69 -7.48 13.23
C VAL A 572 5.42 -6.13 13.20
N GLU A 573 5.43 -5.39 14.30
CA GLU A 573 6.24 -4.17 14.43
C GLU A 573 7.15 -4.23 15.67
N PRO A 574 8.28 -3.49 15.66
CA PRO A 574 9.16 -3.40 16.81
C PRO A 574 8.44 -2.91 18.07
N ILE A 575 8.73 -3.56 19.19
CA ILE A 575 8.37 -3.08 20.53
C ILE A 575 9.65 -2.94 21.35
N THR A 576 9.60 -2.15 22.42
CA THR A 576 10.72 -1.99 23.35
C THR A 576 10.56 -2.95 24.52
N VAL A 577 11.63 -3.64 24.89
CA VAL A 577 11.71 -4.51 26.07
C VAL A 577 12.86 -4.09 26.97
N CYS A 578 12.69 -4.27 28.27
CA CYS A 578 13.77 -4.31 29.26
C CYS A 578 14.39 -5.72 29.23
N ARG A 579 15.71 -5.79 29.14
CA ARG A 579 16.47 -7.05 29.13
C ARG A 579 16.96 -7.38 30.54
N ASP A 580 16.24 -8.28 31.19
CA ASP A 580 16.51 -8.76 32.55
C ASP A 580 17.77 -9.67 32.55
N LEU A 581 18.93 -9.03 32.53
CA LEU A 581 20.24 -9.67 32.48
C LEU A 581 20.65 -10.20 33.86
N ASN A 582 20.31 -9.46 34.91
CA ASN A 582 20.68 -9.76 36.29
C ASN A 582 19.75 -10.81 36.93
N LYS A 583 18.64 -11.16 36.27
CA LYS A 583 17.66 -12.19 36.67
C LYS A 583 16.94 -11.83 37.97
N ASP A 584 16.72 -10.55 38.20
CA ASP A 584 16.06 -10.03 39.40
C ASP A 584 14.54 -9.91 39.26
N PHE A 585 14.02 -10.26 38.08
CA PHE A 585 12.60 -10.24 37.73
C PHE A 585 12.00 -8.84 37.64
N LYS A 586 12.81 -7.80 37.43
CA LYS A 586 12.34 -6.41 37.37
C LYS A 586 12.72 -5.79 36.04
N ARG A 587 12.18 -4.59 35.78
CA ARG A 587 12.57 -3.72 34.65
C ARG A 587 13.58 -2.65 35.06
N THR A 588 13.72 -2.41 36.37
CA THR A 588 14.45 -1.25 36.90
C THR A 588 15.95 -1.43 36.71
N GLY A 589 16.56 -0.54 35.92
CA GLY A 589 18.00 -0.58 35.66
C GLY A 589 18.41 -1.48 34.50
N ASP A 590 17.46 -2.15 33.85
CA ASP A 590 17.71 -2.98 32.67
C ASP A 590 17.96 -2.17 31.40
N GLU A 591 18.75 -2.73 30.49
CA GLU A 591 18.94 -2.15 29.17
C GLU A 591 17.67 -2.28 28.31
N LEU A 592 17.38 -1.22 27.57
CA LEU A 592 16.30 -1.21 26.59
C LEU A 592 16.77 -1.83 25.27
N ASP A 593 15.90 -2.64 24.68
CA ASP A 593 16.10 -3.28 23.37
C ASP A 593 14.81 -3.18 22.56
N THR A 594 14.90 -2.62 21.35
CA THR A 594 13.73 -2.40 20.47
C THR A 594 13.86 -3.26 19.21
N GLY A 595 12.84 -4.07 18.92
CA GLY A 595 12.87 -4.97 17.77
C GLY A 595 11.72 -5.96 17.70
N LEU A 596 11.83 -6.87 16.75
CA LEU A 596 10.94 -8.03 16.60
C LEU A 596 11.47 -9.20 17.42
N PHE A 597 10.64 -9.69 18.35
CA PHE A 597 11.04 -10.71 19.33
C PHE A 597 10.10 -11.93 19.32
N ALA A 598 9.13 -11.97 18.40
CA ALA A 598 8.05 -12.96 18.37
C ALA A 598 7.22 -12.97 19.68
N ILE A 599 7.07 -11.78 20.28
CA ILE A 599 6.27 -11.56 21.48
C ILE A 599 4.79 -11.47 21.07
N ASN A 600 4.09 -12.59 21.09
CA ASN A 600 2.69 -12.68 20.66
C ASN A 600 1.73 -12.47 21.84
N GLN A 601 0.46 -12.18 21.53
CA GLN A 601 -0.64 -12.25 22.49
C GLN A 601 -1.42 -13.55 22.32
N HIS A 602 -1.22 -14.50 23.23
CA HIS A 602 -1.69 -15.88 23.05
C HIS A 602 -2.25 -16.49 24.35
N TRP A 603 -2.64 -17.78 24.34
CA TRP A 603 -3.13 -18.44 25.55
C TRP A 603 -2.03 -19.06 26.41
N GLY A 604 -2.31 -19.25 27.70
CA GLY A 604 -1.45 -19.90 28.69
C GLY A 604 -1.63 -21.41 28.79
N TYR A 605 -2.27 -22.04 27.80
CA TYR A 605 -2.45 -23.49 27.72
C TYR A 605 -3.23 -24.12 28.89
N ASP A 606 -4.03 -23.31 29.60
CA ASP A 606 -4.71 -23.71 30.84
C ASP A 606 -3.73 -24.10 31.97
N ALA A 607 -2.52 -23.54 31.94
CA ALA A 607 -1.53 -23.74 33.00
C ALA A 607 -2.04 -23.27 34.38
N PRO A 608 -1.49 -23.82 35.47
CA PRO A 608 -1.82 -23.39 36.83
C PRO A 608 -1.60 -21.89 37.03
N LYS A 609 -2.45 -21.24 37.81
CA LYS A 609 -2.35 -19.80 38.08
C LYS A 609 -1.00 -19.42 38.73
N ASP A 610 -0.52 -20.25 39.64
CA ASP A 610 0.72 -20.00 40.38
C ASP A 610 2.00 -20.52 39.71
N ASP A 611 1.92 -20.99 38.44
CA ASP A 611 3.10 -21.44 37.69
C ASP A 611 2.95 -21.18 36.18
N LEU A 612 3.64 -20.15 35.69
CA LEU A 612 3.77 -19.88 34.24
C LEU A 612 4.49 -21.00 33.49
N GLY A 613 5.32 -21.81 34.16
CA GLY A 613 6.15 -22.81 33.51
C GLY A 613 6.96 -22.22 32.34
N ARG A 614 6.58 -22.61 31.12
CA ARG A 614 7.21 -22.13 29.87
C ARG A 614 6.29 -21.34 28.95
N THR A 615 5.12 -20.92 29.44
CA THR A 615 4.10 -20.33 28.57
C THR A 615 4.46 -18.94 28.05
N SER A 616 5.37 -18.21 28.71
CA SER A 616 5.80 -16.87 28.29
C SER A 616 7.30 -16.67 28.43
N ALA A 617 7.99 -16.39 27.32
CA ALA A 617 9.37 -15.89 27.32
C ALA A 617 9.44 -14.34 27.27
N GLY A 618 8.33 -13.67 27.58
CA GLY A 618 8.09 -12.24 27.37
C GLY A 618 6.84 -11.95 26.51
N CYS A 619 6.05 -12.99 26.18
CA CYS A 619 4.76 -12.86 25.51
C CYS A 619 3.70 -12.23 26.42
N LEU A 620 2.65 -11.70 25.80
CA LEU A 620 1.44 -11.32 26.51
C LEU A 620 0.50 -12.52 26.54
N VAL A 621 0.23 -13.09 27.71
CA VAL A 621 -0.42 -14.40 27.78
C VAL A 621 -1.67 -14.34 28.64
N GLY A 622 -2.82 -14.69 28.09
CA GLY A 622 -4.03 -14.93 28.91
C GLY A 622 -4.15 -16.40 29.27
N ARG A 623 -4.39 -16.72 30.55
CA ARG A 623 -4.18 -18.06 31.09
C ARG A 623 -4.97 -19.17 30.39
N THR A 624 -6.27 -18.98 30.21
CA THR A 624 -7.18 -20.04 29.73
C THR A 624 -7.41 -20.00 28.22
N LYS A 625 -7.54 -21.18 27.60
CA LYS A 625 -7.87 -21.31 26.17
C LYS A 625 -9.25 -20.73 25.87
N ASP A 626 -10.23 -20.99 26.71
CA ASP A 626 -11.59 -20.48 26.52
C ASP A 626 -11.66 -18.96 26.62
N GLY A 627 -10.93 -18.37 27.58
CA GLY A 627 -10.79 -16.92 27.66
C GLY A 627 -10.13 -16.34 26.43
N HIS A 628 -9.11 -17.02 25.88
CA HIS A 628 -8.44 -16.57 24.66
C HIS A 628 -9.30 -16.70 23.40
N ARG A 629 -10.10 -17.76 23.26
CA ARG A 629 -11.07 -17.88 22.14
C ARG A 629 -12.08 -16.74 22.15
N LYS A 630 -12.59 -16.37 23.33
CA LYS A 630 -13.46 -15.20 23.50
C LYS A 630 -12.74 -13.90 23.13
N PHE A 631 -11.49 -13.74 23.57
CA PHE A 631 -10.65 -12.61 23.19
C PHE A 631 -10.50 -12.50 21.67
N MET A 632 -10.12 -13.59 20.97
CA MET A 632 -9.97 -13.57 19.52
C MET A 632 -11.30 -13.31 18.78
N GLN A 633 -12.41 -13.85 19.27
CA GLN A 633 -13.74 -13.53 18.73
C GLN A 633 -14.04 -12.03 18.79
N LEU A 634 -13.73 -11.40 19.92
CA LEU A 634 -13.93 -9.97 20.14
C LEU A 634 -13.02 -9.11 19.26
N ILE A 635 -11.77 -9.53 19.07
CA ILE A 635 -10.79 -8.89 18.17
C ILE A 635 -11.27 -8.92 16.72
N LYS A 636 -11.76 -10.05 16.23
CA LYS A 636 -12.21 -10.22 14.84
C LYS A 636 -13.55 -9.57 14.54
N ALA A 637 -14.26 -9.11 15.57
CA ALA A 637 -15.46 -8.30 15.44
C ALA A 637 -15.17 -6.79 15.40
N ASP A 638 -13.90 -6.36 15.57
CA ASP A 638 -13.53 -4.95 15.48
C ASP A 638 -13.69 -4.44 14.04
N PRO A 639 -14.42 -3.33 13.79
CA PRO A 639 -14.67 -2.83 12.45
C PRO A 639 -13.39 -2.40 11.72
N ARG A 640 -12.32 -2.02 12.42
CA ARG A 640 -11.02 -1.70 11.78
C ARG A 640 -10.36 -2.96 11.23
N TYR A 641 -10.50 -4.09 11.91
CA TYR A 641 -10.08 -5.38 11.39
C TYR A 641 -10.95 -5.83 10.23
N LEU A 642 -12.27 -5.65 10.29
CA LEU A 642 -13.15 -5.97 9.16
C LEU A 642 -12.85 -5.12 7.93
N ALA A 643 -12.47 -3.85 8.11
CA ALA A 643 -12.03 -2.98 7.03
C ALA A 643 -10.68 -3.42 6.42
N ASN A 644 -9.78 -3.98 7.24
CA ASN A 644 -8.51 -4.56 6.77
C ASN A 644 -8.08 -5.70 7.70
N HIS A 645 -8.08 -6.94 7.21
CA HIS A 645 -7.68 -8.11 8.00
C HIS A 645 -6.19 -8.11 8.42
N SER A 646 -5.38 -7.22 7.85
CA SER A 646 -4.00 -6.94 8.27
C SER A 646 -3.90 -5.77 9.26
N TYR A 647 -5.03 -5.32 9.83
CA TYR A 647 -5.06 -4.24 10.81
C TYR A 647 -4.19 -4.56 12.03
N ARG A 648 -3.37 -3.57 12.39
CA ARG A 648 -2.46 -3.63 13.54
C ARG A 648 -3.14 -3.06 14.76
N PHE A 649 -3.37 -3.91 15.75
CA PHE A 649 -3.96 -3.54 17.02
C PHE A 649 -2.97 -2.80 17.92
N LEU A 650 -3.46 -1.72 18.54
CA LEU A 650 -2.82 -1.07 19.67
C LEU A 650 -3.04 -1.87 20.96
N THR A 651 -1.98 -2.00 21.75
CA THR A 651 -2.06 -2.58 23.10
C THR A 651 -1.24 -1.76 24.07
N ALA A 652 -1.86 -1.37 25.19
CA ALA A 652 -1.17 -0.73 26.30
C ALA A 652 -0.71 -1.78 27.31
N VAL A 653 0.54 -1.69 27.76
CA VAL A 653 1.11 -2.52 28.84
C VAL A 653 1.48 -1.56 29.96
N MET A 654 0.88 -1.73 31.14
CA MET A 654 0.92 -0.73 32.20
C MET A 654 1.22 -1.34 33.57
N PRO A 655 1.97 -0.63 34.44
CA PRO A 655 2.24 -1.06 35.81
C PRO A 655 1.01 -0.84 36.69
N GLY A 656 0.46 -1.91 37.28
CA GLY A 656 -0.71 -1.81 38.14
C GLY A 656 -0.50 -0.90 39.33
N ASP A 657 0.71 -0.87 39.90
CA ASP A 657 1.01 -0.07 41.08
C ASP A 657 1.05 1.44 40.82
N GLU A 658 1.32 1.90 39.59
CA GLU A 658 1.13 3.30 39.21
C GLU A 658 -0.32 3.59 38.82
N VAL A 659 -1.01 2.62 38.21
CA VAL A 659 -2.37 2.81 37.70
C VAL A 659 -3.41 2.81 38.82
N LEU A 660 -3.29 1.91 39.80
CA LEU A 660 -4.33 1.63 40.80
C LEU A 660 -4.11 2.31 42.15
N ARG A 661 -2.99 3.02 42.34
CA ARG A 661 -2.71 3.77 43.58
C ARG A 661 -3.68 4.92 43.85
#